data_AF-A0A521HK24-F1
#
_entry.id   AF-A0A521HK24-F1
#
_cell.length_a   1.000
_cell.length_b   1.000
_cell.length_c   1.000
_cell.angle_alpha   90.00
_cell.angle_beta   90.00
_cell.angle_gamma   90.00
#
_symmetry.space_group_name_H-M   'P 1'
#
loop_
_entity.id
_entity.type
_entity.pdbx_description
1 polymer ?
#
loop_
_entity_poly.entity_id
_entity_poly.type
_entity_poly.pdbx_seq_one_letter_code
_entity_poly.pdbx_strand_id
1 'polypeptide(L)'
;MTGIYSCIPNRLFICLIISGVLTFLNACNFSNDTNKDASEEVYASLNDSTKYVGMATCRQCHSAIYDTYIQTGMGQSFGLAVRSKSSAHFDEHIVIRDSSNGYLYHPGWDGDSLYLLEFLMRGKDTVYQRKERINYIVGSGQHTNSHIQNTNGYLYQVPATYYTQKGQWDLPPGFEGGFNTRFNRKIELECLSCHNGMPELVSGSENKYITVPNGIDCERCHGPGGKHVADKMNRNLVDTSRYIDYSIVNPSKLPIALQMDVCQRCHIQGNVVLNEGKSFSDFRPGMQLSSVMNVFMPVYSGDKEDHIMASHAERLKMSQCFLVSVEKAESKSGKEELKPYKNALTCISCHNPHVSVKQTGKDVFNNTCLSCHDQSAKKNILKNSVAHSQLFCSETEAKRLKQSNNCVGCHMPKNGSIDIPHVRVTDHYIRKPVSQREINKIKEFIQLACINNQDVDSITRAKAFIAYFEKFTANPAFLDSAERLLMSKDVNKTKQNFHDLVHLYYLQGKYTKVVNLCFELFQQKVFPAKVSANNRDAWTAYRVGQSYMESADLKSAITYYQLAVSLAPYQADFRNKLASAQHDAGMLSEAEKNYLFIMKENPDYVPAYTNYGYLKLSEFKDVKLAELMYNKALSLDPLNVQATINMAGVLIYTNRNKEAEALLKDLLDRVPANSQAKDLYSRLRGKK
;
A
#
# COMPACT_ATOMS: atom_id res chain seq x y z
N MET A 1 34.00 47.11 52.09
CA MET A 1 34.21 46.43 53.39
C MET A 1 34.31 44.93 53.11
N THR A 2 35.25 44.22 53.76
CA THR A 2 35.30 42.72 53.91
C THR A 2 34.64 41.89 52.80
N GLY A 3 35.33 41.31 51.80
CA GLY A 3 36.76 40.95 51.72
C GLY A 3 37.05 39.68 52.54
N ILE A 4 37.78 38.66 52.08
CA ILE A 4 38.74 38.51 50.94
C ILE A 4 38.48 37.12 50.26
N TYR A 5 39.15 36.55 49.24
CA TYR A 5 40.49 36.56 48.60
C TYR A 5 40.33 36.05 47.12
N SER A 6 41.29 35.97 46.17
CA SER A 6 42.70 36.42 46.02
C SER A 6 43.14 36.35 44.52
N CYS A 7 44.32 36.89 44.21
CA CYS A 7 45.25 36.66 43.07
C CYS A 7 44.79 36.76 41.58
N ILE A 8 45.52 37.63 40.86
CA ILE A 8 45.40 38.21 39.49
C ILE A 8 46.86 38.58 39.07
N PRO A 9 47.38 38.47 37.81
CA PRO A 9 46.84 39.01 36.53
C PRO A 9 47.07 38.12 35.26
N ASN A 10 47.18 38.76 34.07
CA ASN A 10 47.39 38.22 32.71
C ASN A 10 48.18 39.29 31.86
N ARG A 11 48.69 38.95 30.65
CA ARG A 11 49.35 39.81 29.59
C ARG A 11 50.86 40.13 29.82
N LEU A 12 51.78 40.17 28.83
CA LEU A 12 51.94 41.18 27.73
C LEU A 12 53.02 40.79 26.64
N PHE A 13 52.83 41.26 25.38
CA PHE A 13 53.77 41.82 24.36
C PHE A 13 55.00 41.10 23.70
N ILE A 14 54.84 40.77 22.40
CA ILE A 14 55.58 41.15 21.14
C ILE A 14 57.04 41.73 21.17
N CYS A 15 57.97 41.10 20.40
CA CYS A 15 58.99 41.65 19.43
C CYS A 15 59.91 40.50 18.90
N LEU A 16 60.24 40.30 17.60
CA LEU A 16 61.05 41.07 16.60
C LEU A 16 62.59 41.00 16.86
N ILE A 17 63.54 40.75 15.91
CA ILE A 17 63.58 40.63 14.41
C ILE A 17 64.70 39.61 13.96
N ILE A 18 65.08 39.58 12.64
CA ILE A 18 66.26 38.96 11.93
C ILE A 18 65.95 37.63 11.18
N SER A 19 66.34 37.33 9.91
CA SER A 19 66.82 38.02 8.68
C SER A 19 67.66 37.00 7.87
N GLY A 20 67.45 36.86 6.55
CA GLY A 20 68.38 36.11 5.67
C GLY A 20 67.76 35.55 4.38
N VAL A 21 68.19 36.05 3.22
CA VAL A 21 67.77 35.56 1.90
C VAL A 21 68.97 34.98 1.17
N LEU A 22 68.86 33.77 0.62
CA LEU A 22 69.68 33.31 -0.50
C LEU A 22 69.03 32.11 -1.22
N THR A 23 68.75 32.29 -2.51
CA THR A 23 68.22 31.27 -3.42
C THR A 23 69.31 30.76 -4.35
N PHE A 24 69.39 29.45 -4.61
CA PHE A 24 69.86 28.94 -5.92
C PHE A 24 69.30 27.55 -6.22
N LEU A 25 69.20 27.21 -7.52
CA LEU A 25 68.50 26.02 -8.02
C LEU A 25 69.39 24.77 -8.03
N ASN A 26 68.81 23.58 -7.75
CA ASN A 26 68.41 22.63 -8.81
C ASN A 26 67.91 21.26 -8.29
N ALA A 27 67.22 20.56 -9.19
CA ALA A 27 66.78 19.14 -9.18
C ALA A 27 65.33 18.87 -8.72
N CYS A 28 64.45 18.69 -9.71
CA CYS A 28 63.18 18.01 -9.54
C CYS A 28 63.39 16.48 -9.52
N ASN A 29 62.68 15.76 -8.65
CA ASN A 29 62.07 14.48 -9.02
C ASN A 29 60.95 14.07 -8.04
N PHE A 30 59.74 13.91 -8.61
CA PHE A 30 58.59 13.15 -8.09
C PHE A 30 58.35 13.06 -6.58
N SER A 31 57.49 13.94 -6.07
CA SER A 31 56.55 13.63 -4.98
C SER A 31 55.14 13.49 -5.56
N ASN A 32 54.40 12.45 -5.16
CA ASN A 32 53.10 12.12 -5.77
C ASN A 32 52.01 13.13 -5.41
N ASP A 33 51.36 13.69 -6.43
CA ASP A 33 50.15 14.50 -6.28
C ASP A 33 48.90 13.59 -6.28
N THR A 34 48.63 12.96 -5.13
CA THR A 34 47.50 12.05 -4.93
C THR A 34 46.75 12.35 -3.64
N ASN A 35 46.01 13.46 -3.62
CA ASN A 35 44.88 13.66 -2.72
C ASN A 35 43.77 14.46 -3.43
N LYS A 36 43.01 13.75 -4.28
CA LYS A 36 41.60 14.08 -4.49
C LYS A 36 40.81 13.26 -3.48
N ASP A 37 40.03 13.93 -2.63
CA ASP A 37 39.12 13.24 -1.72
C ASP A 37 38.17 12.34 -2.51
N ALA A 38 38.15 11.06 -2.15
CA ALA A 38 37.20 10.09 -2.68
C ALA A 38 35.86 10.24 -1.94
N SER A 39 35.14 11.33 -2.21
CA SER A 39 33.72 11.40 -1.87
C SER A 39 32.98 10.29 -2.60
N GLU A 40 32.27 9.42 -1.88
CA GLU A 40 31.42 8.40 -2.50
C GLU A 40 30.49 9.07 -3.52
N GLU A 41 30.47 8.57 -4.76
CA GLU A 41 29.66 9.16 -5.84
C GLU A 41 28.18 8.80 -5.63
N VAL A 42 27.53 9.55 -4.73
CA VAL A 42 26.11 9.36 -4.38
C VAL A 42 25.23 10.07 -5.41
N TYR A 43 24.23 9.36 -5.94
CA TYR A 43 23.25 9.93 -6.86
C TYR A 43 22.50 11.12 -6.25
N ALA A 44 22.49 12.26 -6.96
CA ALA A 44 21.85 13.49 -6.50
C ALA A 44 20.33 13.34 -6.27
N SER A 45 19.67 12.40 -6.95
CA SER A 45 18.27 12.04 -6.72
C SER A 45 17.99 11.51 -5.30
N LEU A 46 19.02 11.04 -4.57
CA LEU A 46 18.92 10.60 -3.17
C LEU A 46 18.91 11.76 -2.17
N ASN A 47 19.33 12.97 -2.56
CA ASN A 47 19.36 14.13 -1.68
C ASN A 47 17.96 14.75 -1.50
N ASP A 48 17.58 15.11 -0.28
CA ASP A 48 16.24 15.66 0.04
C ASP A 48 15.96 17.05 -0.56
N SER A 49 17.00 17.80 -0.94
CA SER A 49 16.83 19.06 -1.67
C SER A 49 16.37 18.86 -3.13
N THR A 50 16.76 17.76 -3.78
CA THR A 50 16.49 17.50 -5.20
C THR A 50 14.99 17.27 -5.42
N LYS A 51 14.39 18.05 -6.32
CA LYS A 51 12.95 18.05 -6.58
C LYS A 51 12.57 17.13 -7.73
N TYR A 52 11.38 16.55 -7.62
CA TYR A 52 10.67 15.92 -8.72
C TYR A 52 10.29 16.98 -9.77
N VAL A 53 10.32 16.62 -11.05
CA VAL A 53 10.03 17.53 -12.19
C VAL A 53 8.84 17.11 -13.04
N GLY A 54 8.29 15.92 -12.79
CA GLY A 54 7.20 15.32 -13.53
C GLY A 54 7.65 14.77 -14.90
N MET A 55 7.07 13.64 -15.28
CA MET A 55 7.33 12.97 -16.56
C MET A 55 7.05 13.84 -17.81
N ALA A 56 6.22 14.88 -17.69
CA ALA A 56 6.02 15.87 -18.75
C ALA A 56 7.30 16.67 -19.08
N THR A 57 8.17 16.93 -18.09
CA THR A 57 9.49 17.54 -18.28
C THR A 57 10.43 16.55 -18.97
N CYS A 58 10.44 15.29 -18.53
CA CYS A 58 11.24 14.23 -19.15
C CYS A 58 10.91 14.04 -20.64
N ARG A 59 9.62 14.15 -21.03
CA ARG A 59 9.16 14.03 -22.42
C ARG A 59 9.82 15.03 -23.37
N GLN A 60 10.19 16.22 -22.90
CA GLN A 60 10.76 17.28 -23.75
C GLN A 60 12.11 16.87 -24.37
N CYS A 61 12.91 16.08 -23.64
CA CYS A 61 14.19 15.53 -24.12
C CYS A 61 14.10 14.05 -24.55
N HIS A 62 13.07 13.32 -24.09
CA HIS A 62 12.97 11.85 -24.24
C HIS A 62 11.60 11.40 -24.79
N SER A 63 11.04 12.15 -25.74
CA SER A 63 9.73 11.89 -26.36
C SER A 63 9.55 10.43 -26.79
N ALA A 64 10.48 9.89 -27.57
CA ALA A 64 10.42 8.50 -28.06
C ALA A 64 10.40 7.43 -26.94
N ILE A 65 10.98 7.71 -25.77
CA ILE A 65 10.93 6.80 -24.60
C ILE A 65 9.59 6.96 -23.88
N TYR A 66 9.12 8.20 -23.70
CA TYR A 66 7.82 8.50 -23.12
C TYR A 66 6.68 7.86 -23.93
N ASP A 67 6.68 8.04 -25.25
CA ASP A 67 5.58 7.64 -26.14
C ASP A 67 5.41 6.10 -26.18
N THR A 68 6.48 5.32 -25.96
CA THR A 68 6.38 3.86 -25.75
C THR A 68 6.07 3.49 -24.29
N TYR A 69 6.62 4.22 -23.31
CA TYR A 69 6.42 3.94 -21.89
C TYR A 69 4.96 4.08 -21.45
N ILE A 70 4.23 5.08 -21.96
CA ILE A 70 2.79 5.25 -21.66
C ILE A 70 1.90 4.12 -22.25
N GLN A 71 2.45 3.20 -23.05
CA GLN A 71 1.79 2.01 -23.57
C GLN A 71 2.13 0.73 -22.76
N THR A 72 2.96 0.86 -21.73
CA THR A 72 3.31 -0.25 -20.81
C THR A 72 2.21 -0.48 -19.77
N GLY A 73 2.26 -1.65 -19.11
CA GLY A 73 1.38 -1.91 -17.96
C GLY A 73 1.61 -0.97 -16.77
N MET A 74 2.77 -0.31 -16.70
CA MET A 74 3.15 0.66 -15.66
C MET A 74 2.62 2.06 -15.99
N GLY A 75 2.83 2.56 -17.20
CA GLY A 75 2.26 3.86 -17.63
C GLY A 75 0.72 3.87 -17.68
N GLN A 76 0.08 2.70 -17.69
CA GLN A 76 -1.38 2.54 -17.71
C GLN A 76 -1.97 1.99 -16.38
N SER A 77 -1.17 1.93 -15.30
CA SER A 77 -1.55 1.30 -14.03
C SER A 77 -2.64 2.04 -13.24
N PHE A 78 -2.86 3.32 -13.53
CA PHE A 78 -3.89 4.18 -12.91
C PHE A 78 -4.26 5.29 -13.89
N GLY A 79 -5.51 5.76 -13.89
CA GLY A 79 -5.88 7.00 -14.55
C GLY A 79 -7.36 7.32 -14.48
N LEU A 80 -7.77 8.47 -15.04
CA LEU A 80 -9.17 8.91 -15.07
C LEU A 80 -10.11 7.86 -15.70
N ALA A 81 -11.33 7.77 -15.16
CA ALA A 81 -12.37 6.85 -15.60
C ALA A 81 -13.05 7.28 -16.92
N VAL A 82 -12.28 7.28 -18.01
CA VAL A 82 -12.74 7.59 -19.37
C VAL A 82 -12.81 6.32 -20.24
N ARG A 83 -13.65 6.35 -21.28
CA ARG A 83 -13.93 5.18 -22.14
C ARG A 83 -12.65 4.54 -22.72
N SER A 84 -11.66 5.34 -23.10
CA SER A 84 -10.36 4.89 -23.62
C SER A 84 -9.41 4.28 -22.57
N LYS A 85 -9.67 4.50 -21.27
CA LYS A 85 -8.90 3.89 -20.16
C LYS A 85 -9.51 2.57 -19.68
N SER A 86 -10.81 2.36 -19.94
CA SER A 86 -11.53 1.15 -19.57
C SER A 86 -11.30 0.03 -20.57
N SER A 87 -11.08 -1.18 -20.05
CA SER A 87 -11.08 -2.43 -20.81
C SER A 87 -12.35 -3.26 -20.58
N ALA A 88 -13.37 -2.66 -19.95
CA ALA A 88 -14.60 -3.34 -19.59
C ALA A 88 -15.64 -3.36 -20.71
N HIS A 89 -16.43 -4.42 -20.75
CA HIS A 89 -17.65 -4.49 -21.56
C HIS A 89 -18.86 -4.04 -20.72
N PHE A 90 -19.83 -3.40 -21.36
CA PHE A 90 -21.00 -2.80 -20.76
C PHE A 90 -22.23 -3.28 -21.53
N ASP A 91 -23.23 -3.79 -20.82
CA ASP A 91 -24.50 -4.31 -21.34
C ASP A 91 -25.56 -4.21 -20.23
N GLU A 92 -26.82 -4.01 -20.60
CA GLU A 92 -27.94 -3.74 -19.69
C GLU A 92 -28.21 -4.89 -18.69
N HIS A 93 -27.83 -6.13 -19.03
CA HIS A 93 -28.06 -7.31 -18.21
C HIS A 93 -26.93 -7.59 -17.20
N ILE A 94 -25.86 -6.80 -17.20
CA ILE A 94 -24.73 -6.96 -16.27
C ILE A 94 -25.18 -6.58 -14.86
N VAL A 95 -25.18 -7.56 -13.96
CA VAL A 95 -25.47 -7.36 -12.53
C VAL A 95 -24.43 -8.12 -11.69
N ILE A 96 -23.57 -7.36 -11.01
CA ILE A 96 -22.71 -7.86 -9.93
C ILE A 96 -23.62 -8.13 -8.73
N ARG A 97 -23.43 -9.27 -8.05
CA ARG A 97 -24.32 -9.71 -6.96
C ARG A 97 -23.53 -9.96 -5.69
N ASP A 98 -23.82 -9.20 -4.64
CA ASP A 98 -23.41 -9.57 -3.28
C ASP A 98 -24.43 -10.56 -2.70
N SER A 99 -24.05 -11.83 -2.65
CA SER A 99 -24.88 -12.90 -2.10
C SER A 99 -24.98 -12.90 -0.57
N SER A 100 -24.20 -12.08 0.12
CA SER A 100 -24.07 -12.06 1.58
C SER A 100 -24.94 -10.98 2.24
N ASN A 101 -25.14 -9.84 1.57
CA ASN A 101 -26.02 -8.76 2.04
C ASN A 101 -27.18 -8.43 1.06
N GLY A 102 -27.15 -8.96 -0.17
CA GLY A 102 -28.20 -8.79 -1.17
C GLY A 102 -28.07 -7.54 -2.05
N TYR A 103 -27.04 -6.70 -1.88
CA TYR A 103 -26.80 -5.57 -2.78
C TYR A 103 -26.47 -6.04 -4.20
N LEU A 104 -27.06 -5.35 -5.18
CA LEU A 104 -26.83 -5.55 -6.60
C LEU A 104 -26.14 -4.31 -7.17
N TYR A 105 -25.21 -4.50 -8.11
CA TYR A 105 -24.50 -3.40 -8.75
C TYR A 105 -24.49 -3.53 -10.28
N HIS A 106 -24.80 -2.43 -10.96
CA HIS A 106 -24.77 -2.31 -12.41
C HIS A 106 -23.81 -1.18 -12.83
N PRO A 107 -22.68 -1.49 -13.49
CA PRO A 107 -21.75 -0.49 -13.99
C PRO A 107 -22.21 0.05 -15.35
N GLY A 108 -22.26 1.37 -15.51
CA GLY A 108 -22.80 2.00 -16.72
C GLY A 108 -22.24 3.39 -17.00
N TRP A 109 -22.36 3.85 -18.25
CA TRP A 109 -21.95 5.19 -18.65
C TRP A 109 -23.16 6.13 -18.75
N ASP A 110 -22.98 7.37 -18.31
CA ASP A 110 -23.91 8.47 -18.52
C ASP A 110 -23.13 9.64 -19.13
N GLY A 111 -23.40 9.93 -20.40
CA GLY A 111 -22.50 10.69 -21.26
C GLY A 111 -21.08 10.10 -21.27
N ASP A 112 -20.11 10.90 -20.86
CA ASP A 112 -18.69 10.53 -20.75
C ASP A 112 -18.23 10.16 -19.33
N SER A 113 -19.13 10.14 -18.35
CA SER A 113 -18.79 9.70 -16.98
C SER A 113 -19.23 8.26 -16.73
N LEU A 114 -18.34 7.50 -16.10
CA LEU A 114 -18.62 6.15 -15.61
C LEU A 114 -19.31 6.22 -14.25
N TYR A 115 -20.31 5.38 -14.04
CA TYR A 115 -21.06 5.26 -12.78
C TYR A 115 -21.20 3.80 -12.36
N LEU A 116 -21.44 3.60 -11.06
CA LEU A 116 -21.95 2.35 -10.51
C LEU A 116 -23.33 2.62 -9.90
N LEU A 117 -24.35 1.96 -10.43
CA LEU A 117 -25.69 1.92 -9.85
C LEU A 117 -25.74 0.77 -8.84
N GLU A 118 -25.76 1.08 -7.55
CA GLU A 118 -26.12 0.15 -6.48
C GLU A 118 -27.65 0.12 -6.32
N PHE A 119 -28.25 -1.05 -6.12
CA PHE A 119 -29.68 -1.20 -5.92
C PHE A 119 -30.06 -2.43 -5.09
N LEU A 120 -31.30 -2.43 -4.57
CA LEU A 120 -31.93 -3.58 -3.92
C LEU A 120 -33.29 -3.86 -4.55
N MET A 121 -33.62 -5.15 -4.68
CA MET A 121 -34.87 -5.64 -5.25
C MET A 121 -35.71 -6.34 -4.18
N ARG A 122 -37.03 -6.13 -4.18
CA ARG A 122 -37.99 -6.98 -3.46
C ARG A 122 -38.93 -7.61 -4.50
N GLY A 123 -38.75 -8.90 -4.76
CA GLY A 123 -39.45 -9.57 -5.86
C GLY A 123 -38.99 -9.03 -7.22
N LYS A 124 -39.85 -8.28 -7.91
CA LYS A 124 -39.54 -7.61 -9.19
C LYS A 124 -39.31 -6.11 -9.06
N ASP A 125 -39.54 -5.52 -7.89
CA ASP A 125 -39.55 -4.07 -7.71
C ASP A 125 -38.23 -3.58 -7.10
N THR A 126 -37.67 -2.51 -7.67
CA THR A 126 -36.50 -1.81 -7.12
C THR A 126 -36.93 -1.00 -5.89
N VAL A 127 -36.55 -1.45 -4.69
CA VAL A 127 -36.92 -0.79 -3.41
C VAL A 127 -35.89 0.24 -2.95
N TYR A 128 -34.69 0.22 -3.54
CA TYR A 128 -33.62 1.17 -3.28
C TYR A 128 -32.72 1.28 -4.52
N GLN A 129 -32.21 2.47 -4.79
CA GLN A 129 -31.13 2.69 -5.75
C GLN A 129 -30.26 3.89 -5.36
N ARG A 130 -28.97 3.80 -5.68
CA ARG A 130 -27.95 4.85 -5.48
C ARG A 130 -26.97 4.82 -6.66
N LYS A 131 -26.75 5.96 -7.32
CA LYS A 131 -25.89 6.06 -8.50
C LYS A 131 -24.63 6.85 -8.16
N GLU A 132 -23.50 6.16 -8.00
CA GLU A 132 -22.21 6.80 -7.67
C GLU A 132 -21.31 6.98 -8.88
N ARG A 133 -20.55 8.08 -8.88
CA ARG A 133 -19.63 8.42 -9.98
C ARG A 133 -18.26 7.76 -9.75
N ILE A 134 -17.72 7.15 -10.80
CA ILE A 134 -16.36 6.64 -10.81
C ILE A 134 -15.43 7.72 -11.37
N ASN A 135 -14.35 8.00 -10.64
CA ASN A 135 -13.38 9.04 -11.00
C ASN A 135 -12.12 8.45 -11.64
N TYR A 136 -11.67 7.26 -11.19
CA TYR A 136 -10.45 6.61 -11.69
C TYR A 136 -10.61 5.10 -11.90
N ILE A 137 -9.75 4.56 -12.77
CA ILE A 137 -9.58 3.14 -13.06
C ILE A 137 -8.14 2.74 -12.71
N VAL A 138 -8.00 1.78 -11.80
CA VAL A 138 -6.76 1.11 -11.44
C VAL A 138 -6.59 -0.13 -12.34
N GLY A 139 -5.37 -0.37 -12.81
CA GLY A 139 -5.01 -1.50 -13.66
C GLY A 139 -4.97 -1.16 -15.16
N SER A 140 -4.01 -1.77 -15.87
CA SER A 140 -3.77 -1.58 -17.30
C SER A 140 -4.61 -2.47 -18.23
N GLY A 141 -5.64 -3.14 -17.69
CA GLY A 141 -6.51 -4.04 -18.45
C GLY A 141 -5.89 -5.38 -18.84
N GLN A 142 -4.66 -5.69 -18.38
CA GLN A 142 -4.03 -6.99 -18.65
C GLN A 142 -4.54 -8.13 -17.74
N HIS A 143 -5.14 -7.78 -16.60
CA HIS A 143 -5.68 -8.69 -15.60
C HIS A 143 -7.05 -8.20 -15.10
N THR A 144 -7.09 -6.96 -14.60
CA THR A 144 -8.30 -6.32 -14.06
C THR A 144 -8.38 -4.83 -14.41
N ASN A 145 -9.59 -4.27 -14.26
CA ASN A 145 -9.85 -2.85 -14.03
C ASN A 145 -10.65 -2.74 -12.73
N SER A 146 -10.08 -2.08 -11.71
CA SER A 146 -10.74 -1.80 -10.43
C SER A 146 -11.11 -0.31 -10.36
N HIS A 147 -12.27 0.00 -9.78
CA HIS A 147 -12.91 1.31 -9.95
C HIS A 147 -12.89 2.11 -8.64
N ILE A 148 -12.54 3.39 -8.73
CA ILE A 148 -12.28 4.28 -7.59
C ILE A 148 -13.15 5.54 -7.70
N GLN A 149 -13.86 5.87 -6.62
CA GLN A 149 -14.56 7.16 -6.45
C GLN A 149 -13.68 8.19 -5.73
N ASN A 150 -14.00 9.47 -5.88
CA ASN A 150 -13.33 10.58 -5.21
C ASN A 150 -14.36 11.61 -4.71
N THR A 151 -14.50 11.70 -3.38
CA THR A 151 -15.35 12.68 -2.69
C THR A 151 -14.46 13.60 -1.86
N ASN A 152 -14.45 14.91 -2.14
CA ASN A 152 -13.62 15.91 -1.45
C ASN A 152 -12.10 15.58 -1.35
N GLY A 153 -11.56 14.81 -2.29
CA GLY A 153 -10.17 14.33 -2.29
C GLY A 153 -9.97 12.97 -1.61
N TYR A 154 -10.97 12.46 -0.89
CA TYR A 154 -10.95 11.12 -0.29
C TYR A 154 -11.22 10.05 -1.37
N LEU A 155 -10.25 9.14 -1.56
CA LEU A 155 -10.36 8.04 -2.52
C LEU A 155 -10.86 6.76 -1.88
N TYR A 156 -11.81 6.10 -2.53
CA TYR A 156 -12.35 4.81 -2.11
C TYR A 156 -12.53 3.85 -3.28
N GLN A 157 -12.21 2.56 -3.07
CA GLN A 157 -12.58 1.49 -3.99
C GLN A 157 -14.08 1.21 -3.89
N VAL A 158 -14.75 1.11 -5.04
CA VAL A 158 -16.17 0.76 -5.13
C VAL A 158 -16.35 -0.76 -5.28
N PRO A 159 -17.55 -1.33 -5.03
CA PRO A 159 -17.80 -2.77 -5.13
C PRO A 159 -17.93 -3.29 -6.57
N ALA A 160 -17.00 -2.91 -7.46
CA ALA A 160 -16.97 -3.38 -8.84
C ALA A 160 -15.55 -3.47 -9.43
N THR A 161 -15.14 -4.69 -9.79
CA THR A 161 -13.93 -4.98 -10.55
C THR A 161 -14.28 -5.72 -11.83
N TYR A 162 -13.69 -5.32 -12.95
CA TYR A 162 -13.80 -6.03 -14.22
C TYR A 162 -12.57 -6.93 -14.42
N TYR A 163 -12.79 -8.22 -14.65
CA TYR A 163 -11.76 -9.25 -14.77
C TYR A 163 -11.51 -9.55 -16.25
N THR A 164 -10.56 -8.84 -16.87
CA THR A 164 -10.38 -8.83 -18.33
C THR A 164 -10.02 -10.18 -18.93
N GLN A 165 -9.39 -11.08 -18.16
CA GLN A 165 -9.08 -12.44 -18.62
C GLN A 165 -10.30 -13.36 -18.72
N LYS A 166 -11.41 -13.02 -18.04
CA LYS A 166 -12.69 -13.71 -18.14
C LYS A 166 -13.75 -12.95 -18.95
N GLY A 167 -13.59 -11.64 -19.10
CA GLY A 167 -14.58 -10.76 -19.71
C GLY A 167 -15.76 -10.38 -18.79
N GLN A 168 -15.70 -10.71 -17.50
CA GLN A 168 -16.81 -10.53 -16.54
C GLN A 168 -16.57 -9.36 -15.56
N TRP A 169 -17.66 -8.77 -15.08
CA TRP A 169 -17.67 -7.97 -13.85
C TRP A 169 -17.90 -8.85 -12.63
N ASP A 170 -17.27 -8.52 -11.51
CA ASP A 170 -17.50 -9.17 -10.23
C ASP A 170 -17.16 -8.23 -9.06
N LEU A 171 -17.33 -8.70 -7.83
CA LEU A 171 -16.83 -7.98 -6.65
C LEU A 171 -15.28 -7.87 -6.67
N PRO A 172 -14.71 -6.83 -6.02
CA PRO A 172 -13.27 -6.75 -5.78
C PRO A 172 -12.79 -7.80 -4.76
N PRO A 173 -11.53 -8.28 -4.83
CA PRO A 173 -11.03 -9.28 -3.88
C PRO A 173 -11.05 -8.76 -2.43
N GLY A 174 -11.67 -9.54 -1.54
CA GLY A 174 -11.91 -9.20 -0.13
C GLY A 174 -13.25 -8.50 0.14
N PHE A 175 -14.19 -8.48 -0.83
CA PHE A 175 -15.58 -8.05 -0.61
C PHE A 175 -16.55 -9.24 -0.51
N GLU A 176 -16.11 -10.43 -0.91
CA GLU A 176 -16.87 -11.67 -0.85
C GLU A 176 -17.16 -12.08 0.62
N GLY A 177 -18.12 -13.00 0.83
CA GLY A 177 -18.36 -13.63 2.13
C GLY A 177 -18.83 -12.69 3.25
N GLY A 178 -19.38 -11.52 2.91
CA GLY A 178 -19.88 -10.53 3.87
C GLY A 178 -18.89 -9.40 4.21
N PHE A 179 -17.69 -9.39 3.62
CA PHE A 179 -16.68 -8.36 3.87
C PHE A 179 -16.81 -7.11 2.97
N ASN A 180 -17.86 -7.03 2.15
CA ASN A 180 -18.14 -5.88 1.28
C ASN A 180 -18.36 -4.59 2.09
N THR A 181 -17.36 -3.71 2.05
CA THR A 181 -17.39 -2.37 2.69
C THR A 181 -18.06 -1.31 1.81
N ARG A 182 -18.65 -1.71 0.68
CA ARG A 182 -19.32 -0.89 -0.33
C ARG A 182 -18.40 0.23 -0.80
N PHE A 183 -18.76 1.48 -0.53
CA PHE A 183 -18.04 2.67 -0.96
C PHE A 183 -17.00 3.17 0.08
N ASN A 184 -16.66 2.38 1.10
CA ASN A 184 -15.81 2.80 2.23
C ASN A 184 -14.38 2.21 2.24
N ARG A 185 -13.98 1.37 1.28
CA ARG A 185 -12.60 0.83 1.22
C ARG A 185 -11.60 1.92 0.82
N LYS A 186 -10.94 2.51 1.82
CA LYS A 186 -9.92 3.57 1.67
C LYS A 186 -8.84 3.16 0.66
N ILE A 187 -8.47 4.07 -0.24
CA ILE A 187 -7.27 3.93 -1.09
C ILE A 187 -6.12 4.67 -0.44
N GLU A 188 -5.33 3.94 0.34
CA GLU A 188 -4.19 4.47 1.08
C GLU A 188 -2.93 4.59 0.22
N LEU A 189 -1.93 5.30 0.77
CA LEU A 189 -0.65 5.54 0.10
C LEU A 189 0.10 4.24 -0.25
N GLU A 190 -0.11 3.15 0.50
CA GLU A 190 0.39 1.80 0.15
C GLU A 190 -0.02 1.43 -1.28
N CYS A 191 -1.31 1.50 -1.60
CA CYS A 191 -1.86 1.19 -2.92
C CYS A 191 -1.35 2.14 -4.00
N LEU A 192 -1.41 3.46 -3.78
CA LEU A 192 -0.95 4.43 -4.79
C LEU A 192 0.56 4.34 -5.02
N SER A 193 1.36 3.93 -4.03
CA SER A 193 2.80 3.79 -4.20
C SER A 193 3.18 2.71 -5.23
N CYS A 194 2.33 1.69 -5.43
CA CYS A 194 2.53 0.62 -6.42
C CYS A 194 1.81 0.87 -7.75
N HIS A 195 0.77 1.72 -7.76
CA HIS A 195 -0.08 1.94 -8.93
C HIS A 195 0.06 3.31 -9.59
N ASN A 196 0.77 4.27 -9.00
CA ASN A 196 0.79 5.66 -9.48
C ASN A 196 2.20 6.30 -9.43
N GLY A 197 2.27 7.53 -9.93
CA GLY A 197 3.35 8.48 -9.73
C GLY A 197 3.48 8.91 -8.27
N MET A 198 4.07 10.07 -7.99
CA MET A 198 4.04 10.65 -6.64
C MET A 198 2.69 11.35 -6.37
N PRO A 199 1.78 10.81 -5.52
CA PRO A 199 0.59 11.53 -5.11
C PRO A 199 0.90 12.47 -3.94
N GLU A 200 0.04 13.47 -3.73
CA GLU A 200 0.16 14.41 -2.62
C GLU A 200 -0.93 14.12 -1.58
N LEU A 201 -0.57 13.35 -0.53
CA LEU A 201 -1.46 13.02 0.58
C LEU A 201 -1.62 14.22 1.53
N VAL A 202 -2.84 14.52 1.94
CA VAL A 202 -3.13 15.52 2.98
C VAL A 202 -2.64 14.99 4.33
N SER A 203 -1.75 15.75 4.99
CA SER A 203 -1.22 15.40 6.31
C SER A 203 -2.33 15.19 7.35
N GLY A 204 -2.22 14.15 8.17
CA GLY A 204 -3.27 13.77 9.14
C GLY A 204 -4.52 13.15 8.49
N SER A 205 -4.36 12.54 7.31
CA SER A 205 -5.35 11.70 6.62
C SER A 205 -4.72 10.37 6.18
N GLU A 206 -5.53 9.44 5.68
CA GLU A 206 -5.07 8.14 5.15
C GLU A 206 -5.25 8.02 3.63
N ASN A 207 -6.35 8.58 3.12
CA ASN A 207 -6.78 8.46 1.74
C ASN A 207 -7.28 9.78 1.13
N LYS A 208 -7.01 10.94 1.75
CA LYS A 208 -7.36 12.27 1.21
C LYS A 208 -6.16 12.87 0.48
N TYR A 209 -6.31 13.19 -0.79
CA TYR A 209 -5.21 13.68 -1.64
C TYR A 209 -5.52 15.05 -2.24
N ILE A 210 -4.48 15.88 -2.39
CA ILE A 210 -4.50 17.15 -3.10
C ILE A 210 -4.32 16.90 -4.60
N THR A 211 -3.35 16.05 -4.96
CA THR A 211 -3.06 15.66 -6.34
C THR A 211 -2.86 14.15 -6.47
N VAL A 212 -3.35 13.60 -7.57
CA VAL A 212 -3.33 12.16 -7.90
C VAL A 212 -2.93 12.02 -9.38
N PRO A 213 -1.69 11.58 -9.70
CA PRO A 213 -1.23 11.46 -11.09
C PRO A 213 -1.93 10.33 -11.88
N ASN A 214 -1.50 10.13 -13.13
CA ASN A 214 -1.87 8.99 -13.97
C ASN A 214 -0.66 8.07 -14.17
N GLY A 215 -0.84 6.77 -13.96
CA GLY A 215 0.18 5.73 -14.16
C GLY A 215 1.37 5.82 -13.21
N ILE A 216 2.22 4.79 -13.20
CA ILE A 216 3.60 4.94 -12.73
C ILE A 216 4.32 5.90 -13.69
N ASP A 217 5.15 6.80 -13.15
CA ASP A 217 5.93 7.79 -13.91
C ASP A 217 7.44 7.45 -13.95
N CYS A 218 8.20 8.17 -14.78
CA CYS A 218 9.66 7.98 -14.90
C CYS A 218 10.43 8.11 -13.57
N GLU A 219 10.06 9.06 -12.73
CA GLU A 219 10.77 9.36 -11.46
C GLU A 219 10.49 8.30 -10.38
N ARG A 220 9.46 7.46 -10.55
CA ARG A 220 9.28 6.24 -9.73
C ARG A 220 10.40 5.22 -9.90
N CYS A 221 11.07 5.21 -11.05
CA CYS A 221 12.20 4.31 -11.37
C CYS A 221 13.56 5.03 -11.46
N HIS A 222 13.57 6.34 -11.71
CA HIS A 222 14.79 7.15 -11.86
C HIS A 222 15.06 8.12 -10.70
N GLY A 223 14.10 8.33 -9.81
CA GLY A 223 14.15 9.32 -8.72
C GLY A 223 13.96 10.77 -9.20
N PRO A 224 14.00 11.74 -8.26
CA PRO A 224 13.92 13.17 -8.56
C PRO A 224 14.90 13.64 -9.65
N GLY A 225 14.35 14.13 -10.77
CA GLY A 225 15.11 14.53 -11.96
C GLY A 225 15.64 15.96 -11.94
N GLY A 226 15.33 16.78 -10.92
CA GLY A 226 15.62 18.22 -10.91
C GLY A 226 17.09 18.60 -11.15
N LYS A 227 18.04 17.89 -10.53
CA LYS A 227 19.48 18.13 -10.73
C LYS A 227 19.91 17.81 -12.17
N HIS A 228 19.42 16.70 -12.73
CA HIS A 228 19.71 16.28 -14.10
C HIS A 228 19.18 17.27 -15.13
N VAL A 229 17.93 17.73 -14.99
CA VAL A 229 17.34 18.73 -15.89
C VAL A 229 18.17 20.02 -15.85
N ALA A 230 18.48 20.53 -14.66
CA ALA A 230 19.32 21.72 -14.50
C ALA A 230 20.72 21.54 -15.13
N ASP A 231 21.35 20.38 -14.93
CA ASP A 231 22.64 20.07 -15.54
C ASP A 231 22.57 20.07 -17.07
N LYS A 232 21.58 19.42 -17.68
CA LYS A 232 21.54 19.31 -19.16
C LYS A 232 21.13 20.63 -19.82
N MET A 233 20.29 21.43 -19.19
CA MET A 233 20.01 22.81 -19.61
C MET A 233 21.27 23.68 -19.56
N ASN A 234 22.10 23.53 -18.53
CA ASN A 234 23.39 24.22 -18.39
C ASN A 234 24.54 23.58 -19.22
N ARG A 235 24.25 22.60 -20.08
CA ARG A 235 25.22 21.84 -20.90
C ARG A 235 26.27 21.04 -20.10
N ASN A 236 25.99 20.71 -18.83
CA ASN A 236 26.77 19.77 -18.02
C ASN A 236 26.48 18.32 -18.48
N LEU A 237 27.05 17.95 -19.63
CA LEU A 237 26.88 16.65 -20.26
C LEU A 237 27.86 15.61 -19.70
N VAL A 238 27.43 14.36 -19.60
CA VAL A 238 28.24 13.21 -19.16
C VAL A 238 28.20 12.16 -20.27
N ASP A 239 29.36 11.64 -20.69
CA ASP A 239 29.41 10.51 -21.63
C ASP A 239 28.96 9.22 -20.92
N THR A 240 27.66 8.97 -20.95
CA THR A 240 27.05 7.77 -20.33
C THR A 240 27.44 6.45 -21.00
N SER A 241 28.20 6.47 -22.12
CA SER A 241 28.82 5.27 -22.70
C SER A 241 30.08 4.83 -21.95
N ARG A 242 30.72 5.74 -21.21
CA ARG A 242 31.95 5.51 -20.41
C ARG A 242 31.74 5.68 -18.91
N TYR A 243 30.92 6.63 -18.50
CA TYR A 243 30.75 7.06 -17.11
C TYR A 243 29.31 6.87 -16.61
N ILE A 244 29.11 7.02 -15.30
CA ILE A 244 27.79 7.11 -14.67
C ILE A 244 27.43 8.60 -14.55
N ASP A 245 26.17 8.94 -14.84
CA ASP A 245 25.66 10.30 -14.65
C ASP A 245 24.92 10.35 -13.31
N TYR A 246 25.62 10.76 -12.25
CA TYR A 246 25.07 10.79 -10.90
C TYR A 246 24.00 11.86 -10.67
N SER A 247 23.66 12.68 -11.68
CA SER A 247 22.58 13.67 -11.57
C SER A 247 21.17 13.05 -11.50
N ILE A 248 20.99 11.78 -11.91
CA ILE A 248 19.75 11.00 -11.81
C ILE A 248 20.08 9.50 -11.80
N VAL A 249 19.28 8.65 -11.14
CA VAL A 249 19.52 7.20 -11.18
C VAL A 249 19.22 6.63 -12.56
N ASN A 250 20.08 5.73 -13.05
CA ASN A 250 19.82 4.88 -14.19
C ASN A 250 19.85 3.42 -13.74
N PRO A 251 18.71 2.70 -13.68
CA PRO A 251 18.67 1.33 -13.18
C PRO A 251 19.64 0.37 -13.88
N SER A 252 20.00 0.59 -15.15
CA SER A 252 20.99 -0.23 -15.88
C SER A 252 22.45 -0.02 -15.44
N LYS A 253 22.71 1.03 -14.63
CA LYS A 253 24.02 1.37 -14.02
C LYS A 253 24.11 0.95 -12.55
N LEU A 254 23.00 0.57 -11.91
CA LEU A 254 22.99 0.20 -10.49
C LEU A 254 23.65 -1.18 -10.25
N PRO A 255 24.25 -1.40 -9.07
CA PRO A 255 24.52 -2.74 -8.53
C PRO A 255 23.26 -3.61 -8.55
N ILE A 256 23.45 -4.93 -8.70
CA ILE A 256 22.36 -5.89 -8.94
C ILE A 256 21.29 -5.84 -7.85
N ALA A 257 21.67 -5.80 -6.56
CA ALA A 257 20.74 -5.70 -5.45
C ALA A 257 19.89 -4.41 -5.52
N LEU A 258 20.52 -3.24 -5.72
CA LEU A 258 19.83 -1.95 -5.79
C LEU A 258 18.92 -1.84 -7.03
N GLN A 259 19.28 -2.49 -8.14
CA GLN A 259 18.40 -2.60 -9.31
C GLN A 259 17.16 -3.46 -9.01
N MET A 260 17.35 -4.61 -8.37
CA MET A 260 16.26 -5.50 -7.99
C MET A 260 15.32 -4.82 -6.99
N ASP A 261 15.84 -4.00 -6.07
CA ASP A 261 15.05 -3.24 -5.10
C ASP A 261 14.13 -2.19 -5.75
N VAL A 262 14.57 -1.51 -6.82
CA VAL A 262 13.70 -0.62 -7.62
C VAL A 262 12.50 -1.36 -8.19
N CYS A 263 12.68 -2.60 -8.66
CA CYS A 263 11.60 -3.42 -9.20
C CYS A 263 10.72 -4.00 -8.08
N GLN A 264 11.35 -4.49 -7.00
CA GLN A 264 10.69 -5.09 -5.85
C GLN A 264 9.67 -4.16 -5.20
N ARG A 265 9.92 -2.83 -5.14
CA ARG A 265 8.98 -1.84 -4.58
C ARG A 265 7.52 -2.09 -4.97
N CYS A 266 7.27 -2.51 -6.21
CA CYS A 266 5.93 -2.84 -6.73
C CYS A 266 5.76 -4.32 -7.12
N HIS A 267 6.84 -5.06 -7.37
CA HIS A 267 6.82 -6.47 -7.79
C HIS A 267 7.24 -7.47 -6.68
N ILE A 268 7.09 -7.06 -5.42
CA ILE A 268 7.02 -7.94 -4.26
C ILE A 268 5.86 -7.53 -3.35
N GLN A 269 4.63 -7.78 -3.81
CA GLN A 269 3.42 -7.56 -3.01
C GLN A 269 3.31 -8.65 -1.94
N GLY A 270 3.21 -8.23 -0.68
CA GLY A 270 3.12 -9.08 0.49
C GLY A 270 2.71 -8.27 1.72
N ASN A 271 2.99 -8.79 2.92
CA ASN A 271 2.73 -8.07 4.16
C ASN A 271 3.86 -7.06 4.44
N VAL A 272 3.66 -5.80 4.06
CA VAL A 272 4.69 -4.75 4.18
C VAL A 272 4.68 -4.11 5.57
N VAL A 273 5.86 -4.07 6.20
CA VAL A 273 6.12 -3.36 7.47
C VAL A 273 7.10 -2.21 7.21
N LEU A 274 6.64 -0.97 7.44
CA LEU A 274 7.49 0.22 7.37
C LEU A 274 8.47 0.28 8.54
N ASN A 275 9.68 0.76 8.28
CA ASN A 275 10.65 1.10 9.32
C ASN A 275 10.18 2.29 10.16
N GLU A 276 10.79 2.47 11.33
CA GLU A 276 10.38 3.50 12.28
C GLU A 276 10.49 4.91 11.69
N GLY A 277 9.41 5.68 11.79
CA GLY A 277 9.30 7.01 11.18
C GLY A 277 9.25 7.07 9.65
N LYS A 278 9.21 5.94 8.93
CA LYS A 278 9.20 5.91 7.45
C LYS A 278 7.80 5.89 6.82
N SER A 279 7.73 6.27 5.55
CA SER A 279 6.54 6.25 4.68
C SER A 279 6.78 5.53 3.35
N PHE A 280 5.71 5.13 2.65
CA PHE A 280 5.79 4.52 1.31
C PHE A 280 6.36 5.47 0.23
N SER A 281 6.35 6.78 0.48
CA SER A 281 6.98 7.81 -0.37
C SER A 281 8.52 7.85 -0.23
N ASP A 282 9.07 7.42 0.91
CA ASP A 282 10.48 7.68 1.26
C ASP A 282 11.47 6.87 0.40
N PHE A 283 11.05 5.75 -0.18
CA PHE A 283 11.91 4.96 -1.06
C PHE A 283 12.18 5.72 -2.37
N ARG A 284 13.43 6.10 -2.54
CA ARG A 284 14.00 6.67 -3.77
C ARG A 284 14.77 5.56 -4.50
N PRO A 285 14.67 5.45 -5.84
CA PRO A 285 15.51 4.54 -6.61
C PRO A 285 17.00 4.73 -6.31
N GLY A 286 17.75 3.62 -6.22
CA GLY A 286 19.14 3.62 -5.78
C GLY A 286 19.34 3.43 -4.26
N MET A 287 18.30 3.52 -3.44
CA MET A 287 18.33 3.07 -2.04
C MET A 287 18.16 1.55 -1.93
N GLN A 288 18.60 0.96 -0.81
CA GLN A 288 18.15 -0.38 -0.41
C GLN A 288 16.69 -0.30 0.06
N LEU A 289 15.81 -1.19 -0.40
CA LEU A 289 14.39 -1.20 -0.06
C LEU A 289 14.15 -1.45 1.43
N SER A 290 14.99 -2.32 2.02
CA SER A 290 15.04 -2.64 3.45
C SER A 290 15.27 -1.43 4.37
N SER A 291 15.85 -0.33 3.86
CA SER A 291 16.03 0.92 4.62
C SER A 291 14.73 1.70 4.86
N VAL A 292 13.68 1.38 4.11
CA VAL A 292 12.34 2.00 4.21
C VAL A 292 11.27 0.99 4.66
N MET A 293 11.29 -0.23 4.11
CA MET A 293 10.26 -1.24 4.36
C MET A 293 10.78 -2.68 4.27
N ASN A 294 10.21 -3.55 5.09
CA ASN A 294 10.44 -4.99 5.09
C ASN A 294 9.18 -5.70 4.59
N VAL A 295 9.30 -6.57 3.58
CA VAL A 295 8.17 -7.28 2.98
C VAL A 295 8.17 -8.74 3.40
N PHE A 296 7.12 -9.13 4.11
CA PHE A 296 6.94 -10.47 4.64
C PHE A 296 5.98 -11.31 3.80
N MET A 297 6.33 -12.57 3.58
CA MET A 297 5.55 -13.55 2.82
C MET A 297 5.35 -14.82 3.65
N PRO A 298 4.16 -15.45 3.60
CA PRO A 298 3.89 -16.71 4.28
C PRO A 298 4.56 -17.86 3.51
N VAL A 299 5.42 -18.62 4.18
CA VAL A 299 6.13 -19.77 3.61
C VAL A 299 5.43 -21.05 4.02
N TYR A 300 5.05 -21.87 3.03
CA TYR A 300 4.36 -23.14 3.23
C TYR A 300 5.24 -24.34 2.85
N SER A 301 5.10 -25.46 3.58
CA SER A 301 5.62 -26.75 3.16
C SER A 301 4.90 -27.22 1.90
N GLY A 302 5.57 -28.00 1.04
CA GLY A 302 4.96 -28.58 -0.16
C GLY A 302 4.58 -27.61 -1.29
N ASP A 303 4.37 -26.32 -1.03
CA ASP A 303 3.89 -25.39 -2.04
C ASP A 303 4.92 -25.10 -3.13
N LYS A 304 4.51 -25.31 -4.37
CA LYS A 304 5.34 -25.07 -5.56
C LYS A 304 4.69 -24.08 -6.53
N GLU A 305 3.38 -23.96 -6.62
CA GLU A 305 2.72 -23.26 -7.75
C GLU A 305 1.89 -22.05 -7.36
N ASP A 306 1.33 -22.02 -6.15
CA ASP A 306 0.54 -20.87 -5.72
C ASP A 306 1.46 -19.69 -5.38
N HIS A 307 0.98 -18.48 -5.65
CA HIS A 307 1.67 -17.23 -5.36
C HIS A 307 0.72 -16.02 -5.41
N ILE A 308 1.15 -14.90 -4.80
CA ILE A 308 0.48 -13.60 -4.93
C ILE A 308 0.76 -13.01 -6.32
N MET A 309 -0.19 -12.30 -6.93
CA MET A 309 -0.11 -11.82 -8.32
C MET A 309 1.20 -11.04 -8.60
N ALA A 310 1.62 -10.20 -7.65
CA ALA A 310 2.81 -9.37 -7.77
C ALA A 310 4.01 -9.88 -6.95
N SER A 311 4.23 -11.20 -6.87
CA SER A 311 5.44 -11.81 -6.25
C SER A 311 6.61 -12.05 -7.21
N HIS A 312 6.55 -11.55 -8.45
CA HIS A 312 7.52 -11.80 -9.53
C HIS A 312 9.00 -11.77 -9.10
N ALA A 313 9.40 -10.82 -8.24
CA ALA A 313 10.79 -10.70 -7.78
C ALA A 313 11.19 -11.77 -6.75
N GLU A 314 10.28 -12.20 -5.87
CA GLU A 314 10.47 -13.37 -5.00
C GLU A 314 10.63 -14.63 -5.84
N ARG A 315 9.67 -14.89 -6.74
CA ARG A 315 9.67 -16.09 -7.60
C ARG A 315 10.95 -16.18 -8.43
N LEU A 316 11.43 -15.05 -8.99
CA LEU A 316 12.72 -15.01 -9.68
C LEU A 316 13.88 -15.36 -8.73
N LYS A 317 13.94 -14.78 -7.53
CA LYS A 317 14.96 -15.07 -6.50
C LYS A 317 15.02 -16.55 -6.08
N MET A 318 13.91 -17.28 -6.14
CA MET A 318 13.87 -18.74 -5.88
C MET A 318 14.54 -19.59 -6.98
N SER A 319 14.85 -19.01 -8.14
CA SER A 319 15.34 -19.75 -9.31
C SER A 319 16.84 -20.04 -9.20
N GLN A 320 17.26 -21.30 -9.33
CA GLN A 320 18.68 -21.67 -9.26
C GLN A 320 19.55 -20.94 -10.29
N CYS A 321 19.00 -20.63 -11.48
CA CYS A 321 19.68 -19.83 -12.50
C CYS A 321 19.87 -18.37 -12.10
N PHE A 322 18.96 -17.79 -11.29
CA PHE A 322 19.16 -16.46 -10.69
C PHE A 322 20.31 -16.52 -9.69
N LEU A 323 20.20 -17.39 -8.68
CA LEU A 323 21.17 -17.51 -7.57
C LEU A 323 22.61 -17.66 -8.08
N VAL A 324 22.87 -18.66 -8.93
CA VAL A 324 24.20 -18.94 -9.49
C VAL A 324 24.70 -17.81 -10.40
N SER A 325 23.80 -17.04 -11.03
CA SER A 325 24.21 -15.89 -11.86
C SER A 325 24.63 -14.68 -11.04
N VAL A 326 23.97 -14.45 -9.89
CA VAL A 326 24.31 -13.36 -8.97
C VAL A 326 25.61 -13.66 -8.23
N GLU A 327 25.74 -14.86 -7.65
CA GLU A 327 26.96 -15.37 -7.01
C GLU A 327 28.19 -15.25 -7.95
N LYS A 328 28.00 -15.58 -9.23
CA LYS A 328 29.04 -15.50 -10.28
C LYS A 328 29.36 -14.07 -10.76
N ALA A 329 28.47 -13.11 -10.53
CA ALA A 329 28.73 -11.69 -10.77
C ALA A 329 29.45 -11.06 -9.57
N GLU A 330 29.02 -11.39 -8.35
CA GLU A 330 29.59 -10.88 -7.10
C GLU A 330 31.01 -11.44 -6.86
N SER A 331 31.24 -12.74 -7.07
CA SER A 331 32.59 -13.34 -7.02
C SER A 331 33.60 -12.81 -8.06
N LYS A 332 33.20 -11.88 -8.93
CA LYS A 332 34.05 -11.18 -9.91
C LYS A 332 34.28 -9.70 -9.58
N SER A 333 33.84 -9.20 -8.42
CA SER A 333 33.83 -7.77 -8.07
C SER A 333 35.21 -7.16 -7.76
N GLY A 334 36.15 -7.28 -8.71
CA GLY A 334 37.45 -6.59 -8.72
C GLY A 334 37.56 -5.47 -9.76
N LYS A 335 36.48 -5.18 -10.49
CA LYS A 335 36.38 -4.07 -11.45
C LYS A 335 34.95 -3.53 -11.46
N GLU A 336 34.80 -2.21 -11.48
CA GLU A 336 33.51 -1.55 -11.62
C GLU A 336 33.00 -1.69 -13.06
N GLU A 337 32.06 -2.60 -13.28
CA GLU A 337 31.41 -2.75 -14.59
C GLU A 337 30.28 -1.75 -14.77
N LEU A 338 30.37 -0.93 -15.82
CA LEU A 338 29.42 0.14 -16.14
C LEU A 338 27.97 -0.33 -16.37
N LYS A 339 27.72 -1.64 -16.52
CA LYS A 339 26.37 -2.23 -16.69
C LYS A 339 26.27 -3.58 -15.96
N PRO A 340 26.21 -3.60 -14.60
CA PRO A 340 26.36 -4.83 -13.80
C PRO A 340 25.35 -5.94 -14.14
N TYR A 341 24.14 -5.53 -14.53
CA TYR A 341 23.03 -6.42 -14.91
C TYR A 341 23.32 -7.36 -16.11
N LYS A 342 24.43 -7.15 -16.84
CA LYS A 342 24.85 -8.06 -17.91
C LYS A 342 25.47 -9.36 -17.40
N ASN A 343 25.93 -9.40 -16.15
CA ASN A 343 26.61 -10.56 -15.57
C ASN A 343 25.69 -11.48 -14.76
N ALA A 344 24.48 -11.01 -14.39
CA ALA A 344 23.49 -11.75 -13.62
C ALA A 344 22.10 -11.68 -14.26
N LEU A 345 21.26 -12.68 -13.99
CA LEU A 345 19.85 -12.68 -14.39
C LEU A 345 19.08 -11.66 -13.53
N THR A 346 18.37 -10.75 -14.17
CA THR A 346 17.64 -9.65 -13.51
C THR A 346 16.32 -9.36 -14.24
N CYS A 347 15.47 -8.51 -13.68
CA CYS A 347 14.25 -8.07 -14.38
C CYS A 347 14.56 -7.51 -15.79
N ILE A 348 15.65 -6.74 -15.93
CA ILE A 348 16.00 -6.08 -17.20
C ILE A 348 16.95 -6.87 -18.11
N SER A 349 17.35 -8.09 -17.75
CA SER A 349 17.94 -9.04 -18.71
C SER A 349 16.88 -9.68 -19.62
N CYS A 350 15.60 -9.57 -19.25
CA CYS A 350 14.46 -10.06 -20.04
C CYS A 350 13.52 -8.94 -20.51
N HIS A 351 13.30 -7.90 -19.70
CA HIS A 351 12.32 -6.84 -19.98
C HIS A 351 12.98 -5.48 -20.24
N ASN A 352 12.56 -4.81 -21.31
CA ASN A 352 12.74 -3.35 -21.44
C ASN A 352 11.58 -2.65 -20.70
N PRO A 353 11.81 -1.94 -19.58
CA PRO A 353 10.73 -1.31 -18.83
C PRO A 353 10.02 -0.18 -19.60
N HIS A 354 10.60 0.32 -20.70
CA HIS A 354 10.02 1.36 -21.55
C HIS A 354 9.18 0.84 -22.72
N VAL A 355 9.07 -0.47 -22.91
CA VAL A 355 8.35 -1.08 -24.05
C VAL A 355 7.33 -2.10 -23.53
N SER A 356 6.13 -2.07 -24.10
CA SER A 356 5.04 -2.93 -23.65
C SER A 356 5.30 -4.39 -23.98
N VAL A 357 5.10 -5.30 -23.02
CA VAL A 357 5.23 -6.77 -23.25
C VAL A 357 4.24 -7.31 -24.29
N LYS A 358 3.22 -6.53 -24.67
CA LYS A 358 2.33 -6.80 -25.81
C LYS A 358 3.02 -6.62 -27.18
N GLN A 359 4.13 -5.89 -27.23
CA GLN A 359 4.92 -5.57 -28.42
C GLN A 359 6.26 -6.35 -28.46
N THR A 360 6.78 -6.78 -27.30
CA THR A 360 8.01 -7.58 -27.20
C THR A 360 7.83 -8.97 -27.82
N GLY A 361 8.60 -9.29 -28.87
CA GLY A 361 8.60 -10.60 -29.51
C GLY A 361 9.04 -11.73 -28.57
N LYS A 362 8.42 -12.91 -28.69
CA LYS A 362 8.67 -14.08 -27.81
C LYS A 362 10.14 -14.49 -27.77
N ASP A 363 10.84 -14.36 -28.90
CA ASP A 363 12.23 -14.76 -29.06
C ASP A 363 13.19 -13.94 -28.19
N VAL A 364 12.83 -12.72 -27.79
CA VAL A 364 13.62 -11.91 -26.84
C VAL A 364 13.82 -12.68 -25.53
N PHE A 365 12.73 -13.22 -24.97
CA PHE A 365 12.77 -14.00 -23.72
C PHE A 365 13.49 -15.34 -23.91
N ASN A 366 13.24 -16.03 -25.04
CA ASN A 366 13.88 -17.31 -25.34
C ASN A 366 15.40 -17.16 -25.52
N ASN A 367 15.85 -16.07 -26.15
CA ASN A 367 17.26 -15.78 -26.37
C ASN A 367 18.02 -15.48 -25.06
N THR A 368 17.39 -14.90 -24.04
CA THR A 368 18.01 -14.76 -22.70
C THR A 368 18.22 -16.11 -22.02
N CYS A 369 17.36 -17.11 -22.25
CA CYS A 369 17.66 -18.48 -21.83
C CYS A 369 18.86 -19.04 -22.61
N LEU A 370 18.85 -18.89 -23.94
CA LEU A 370 19.92 -19.41 -24.80
C LEU A 370 21.28 -18.76 -24.53
N SER A 371 21.36 -17.49 -24.12
CA SER A 371 22.66 -16.83 -23.83
C SER A 371 23.47 -17.50 -22.71
N CYS A 372 22.84 -18.31 -21.87
CA CYS A 372 23.49 -19.11 -20.83
C CYS A 372 23.43 -20.64 -21.10
N HIS A 373 22.43 -21.12 -21.84
CA HIS A 373 22.23 -22.54 -22.12
C HIS A 373 22.79 -23.02 -23.46
N ASP A 374 23.12 -22.13 -24.39
CA ASP A 374 23.86 -22.48 -25.61
C ASP A 374 25.37 -22.37 -25.40
N GLN A 375 26.08 -23.50 -25.54
CA GLN A 375 27.54 -23.53 -25.56
C GLN A 375 28.14 -23.52 -26.97
N SER A 376 27.32 -23.66 -28.02
CA SER A 376 27.77 -23.55 -29.42
C SER A 376 28.11 -22.10 -29.80
N ALA A 377 27.55 -21.09 -29.14
CA ALA A 377 27.97 -19.69 -29.26
C ALA A 377 29.49 -19.43 -29.02
N LYS A 378 30.22 -20.38 -28.41
CA LYS A 378 31.70 -20.33 -28.26
C LYS A 378 32.48 -20.95 -29.42
N LYS A 379 31.83 -21.60 -30.38
CA LYS A 379 32.41 -22.22 -31.58
C LYS A 379 31.48 -21.97 -32.77
N ASN A 380 31.78 -20.96 -33.59
CA ASN A 380 30.97 -20.50 -34.73
C ASN A 380 30.40 -21.64 -35.61
N ILE A 381 29.18 -22.09 -35.31
CA ILE A 381 28.44 -23.10 -36.07
C ILE A 381 27.02 -22.58 -36.32
N LEU A 382 26.79 -22.15 -37.56
CA LEU A 382 25.50 -21.99 -38.26
C LEU A 382 24.24 -21.72 -37.40
N LYS A 383 23.93 -20.43 -37.18
CA LYS A 383 22.81 -19.92 -36.36
C LYS A 383 21.37 -20.34 -36.76
N ASN A 384 21.17 -20.99 -37.91
CA ASN A 384 19.84 -21.21 -38.51
C ASN A 384 19.53 -22.71 -38.70
N SER A 385 19.34 -23.47 -37.61
CA SER A 385 18.83 -24.84 -37.71
C SER A 385 17.98 -25.26 -36.50
N VAL A 386 16.99 -26.12 -36.74
CA VAL A 386 16.00 -26.60 -35.75
C VAL A 386 16.65 -27.46 -34.65
N ALA A 387 17.88 -27.95 -34.87
CA ALA A 387 18.61 -28.83 -33.95
C ALA A 387 19.01 -28.18 -32.61
N HIS A 388 19.01 -26.85 -32.48
CA HIS A 388 19.51 -26.16 -31.29
C HIS A 388 18.79 -26.54 -29.97
N SER A 389 17.54 -27.02 -30.01
CA SER A 389 16.84 -27.48 -28.79
C SER A 389 17.16 -28.92 -28.36
N GLN A 390 17.82 -29.72 -29.21
CA GLN A 390 18.10 -31.14 -28.96
C GLN A 390 19.20 -31.37 -27.91
N LEU A 391 20.18 -30.48 -27.81
CA LEU A 391 21.41 -30.71 -27.03
C LEU A 391 21.27 -30.54 -25.50
N PHE A 392 20.29 -29.77 -25.03
CA PHE A 392 20.21 -29.36 -23.62
C PHE A 392 18.83 -29.56 -22.96
N CYS A 393 17.77 -29.80 -23.75
CA CYS A 393 16.43 -30.01 -23.22
C CYS A 393 16.11 -31.52 -23.11
N SER A 394 16.05 -32.04 -21.88
CA SER A 394 15.79 -33.46 -21.58
C SER A 394 14.33 -33.90 -21.80
N GLU A 395 13.58 -33.22 -22.66
CA GLU A 395 12.17 -33.48 -22.95
C GLU A 395 11.99 -33.81 -24.44
N THR A 396 11.00 -34.65 -24.76
CA THR A 396 10.86 -35.24 -26.10
C THR A 396 10.60 -34.20 -27.19
N GLU A 397 11.17 -34.43 -28.37
CA GLU A 397 11.10 -33.49 -29.49
C GLU A 397 9.67 -33.12 -29.89
N ALA A 398 8.76 -34.09 -29.92
CA ALA A 398 7.35 -33.86 -30.19
C ALA A 398 6.71 -32.84 -29.22
N LYS A 399 7.09 -32.85 -27.94
CA LYS A 399 6.63 -31.85 -26.95
C LYS A 399 7.33 -30.51 -27.14
N ARG A 400 8.65 -30.49 -27.41
CA ARG A 400 9.40 -29.23 -27.67
C ARG A 400 8.84 -28.51 -28.90
N LEU A 401 8.58 -29.24 -29.99
CA LEU A 401 7.95 -28.72 -31.21
C LEU A 401 6.50 -28.25 -30.96
N LYS A 402 5.71 -28.98 -30.15
CA LYS A 402 4.37 -28.54 -29.72
C LYS A 402 4.38 -27.21 -28.95
N GLN A 403 5.50 -26.88 -28.27
CA GLN A 403 5.73 -25.58 -27.63
C GLN A 403 6.57 -24.62 -28.49
N SER A 404 6.75 -24.90 -29.78
CA SER A 404 7.57 -24.09 -30.71
C SER A 404 9.01 -23.83 -30.23
N ASN A 405 9.60 -24.75 -29.47
CA ASN A 405 10.90 -24.62 -28.79
C ASN A 405 11.01 -23.41 -27.82
N ASN A 406 9.88 -22.91 -27.31
CA ASN A 406 9.85 -21.83 -26.33
C ASN A 406 10.11 -22.35 -24.90
N CYS A 407 11.28 -22.03 -24.34
CA CYS A 407 11.66 -22.39 -22.97
C CYS A 407 10.67 -21.83 -21.93
N VAL A 408 10.17 -20.60 -22.12
CA VAL A 408 9.26 -19.92 -21.19
C VAL A 408 7.97 -20.73 -20.99
N GLY A 409 7.45 -21.37 -22.05
CA GLY A 409 6.19 -22.12 -22.00
C GLY A 409 6.20 -23.35 -21.07
N CYS A 410 7.38 -23.89 -20.77
CA CYS A 410 7.55 -24.99 -19.82
C CYS A 410 8.20 -24.55 -18.50
N HIS A 411 9.15 -23.61 -18.55
CA HIS A 411 9.95 -23.24 -17.38
C HIS A 411 9.39 -22.06 -16.57
N MET A 412 8.40 -21.33 -17.11
CA MET A 412 7.70 -20.21 -16.49
C MET A 412 6.19 -20.34 -16.76
N PRO A 413 5.51 -21.34 -16.15
CA PRO A 413 4.10 -21.64 -16.43
C PRO A 413 3.17 -20.49 -16.00
N LYS A 414 1.94 -20.49 -16.53
CA LYS A 414 0.91 -19.52 -16.11
C LYS A 414 -0.02 -20.10 -15.05
N ASN A 415 0.24 -19.83 -13.78
CA ASN A 415 -0.57 -20.34 -12.67
C ASN A 415 -1.67 -19.32 -12.33
N GLY A 416 -2.60 -19.67 -11.44
CA GLY A 416 -3.49 -18.68 -10.80
C GLY A 416 -2.75 -17.91 -9.71
N SER A 417 -3.28 -16.77 -9.28
CA SER A 417 -2.84 -16.14 -8.02
C SER A 417 -3.84 -16.39 -6.89
N ILE A 418 -3.34 -16.35 -5.64
CA ILE A 418 -4.16 -16.59 -4.44
C ILE A 418 -4.92 -15.35 -3.94
N ASP A 419 -4.47 -14.17 -4.35
CA ASP A 419 -4.94 -12.86 -3.89
C ASP A 419 -5.96 -12.19 -4.81
N ILE A 420 -6.04 -12.60 -6.08
CA ILE A 420 -7.00 -12.07 -7.07
C ILE A 420 -7.65 -13.24 -7.81
N PRO A 421 -8.93 -13.55 -7.51
CA PRO A 421 -9.68 -14.56 -8.24
C PRO A 421 -9.62 -14.36 -9.76
N HIS A 422 -9.63 -15.46 -10.49
CA HIS A 422 -9.79 -15.50 -11.95
C HIS A 422 -8.63 -14.90 -12.77
N VAL A 423 -7.56 -14.42 -12.13
CA VAL A 423 -6.34 -13.93 -12.79
C VAL A 423 -5.29 -15.04 -12.88
N ARG A 424 -4.64 -15.15 -14.05
CA ARG A 424 -3.43 -15.94 -14.26
C ARG A 424 -2.26 -15.05 -14.69
N VAL A 425 -1.12 -15.26 -14.02
CA VAL A 425 0.16 -14.57 -14.28
C VAL A 425 1.24 -15.59 -14.64
N THR A 426 2.34 -15.12 -15.24
CA THR A 426 3.51 -15.95 -15.55
C THR A 426 4.35 -16.14 -14.29
N ASP A 427 4.48 -17.37 -13.80
CA ASP A 427 5.35 -17.71 -12.68
C ASP A 427 6.81 -17.42 -13.04
N HIS A 428 7.48 -16.59 -12.24
CA HIS A 428 8.88 -16.22 -12.47
C HIS A 428 9.88 -17.17 -11.78
N TYR A 429 9.41 -18.23 -11.14
CA TYR A 429 10.27 -19.30 -10.61
C TYR A 429 10.69 -20.23 -11.75
N ILE A 430 11.80 -19.87 -12.40
CA ILE A 430 12.40 -20.59 -13.53
C ILE A 430 12.99 -21.92 -13.04
N ARG A 431 12.32 -23.02 -13.39
CA ARG A 431 12.67 -24.39 -12.96
C ARG A 431 12.18 -25.44 -13.96
N LYS A 432 12.57 -26.71 -13.81
CA LYS A 432 11.92 -27.81 -14.55
C LYS A 432 10.48 -28.01 -14.03
N PRO A 433 9.50 -28.36 -14.89
CA PRO A 433 8.15 -28.72 -14.45
C PRO A 433 8.18 -29.79 -13.35
N VAL A 434 7.32 -29.62 -12.34
CA VAL A 434 7.18 -30.54 -11.20
C VAL A 434 5.94 -31.42 -11.39
N SER A 435 5.88 -32.56 -10.72
CA SER A 435 4.77 -33.51 -10.92
C SER A 435 3.50 -33.07 -10.16
N GLN A 436 2.32 -33.41 -10.70
CA GLN A 436 1.04 -33.12 -10.02
C GLN A 436 0.97 -33.75 -8.61
N ARG A 437 1.66 -34.88 -8.39
CA ARG A 437 1.79 -35.51 -7.06
C ARG A 437 2.58 -34.67 -6.06
N GLU A 438 3.50 -33.83 -6.51
CA GLU A 438 4.21 -32.88 -5.66
C GLU A 438 3.41 -31.59 -5.43
N ILE A 439 2.69 -31.11 -6.45
CA ILE A 439 1.81 -29.94 -6.36
C ILE A 439 0.67 -30.21 -5.37
N ASN A 440 0.10 -31.41 -5.40
CA ASN A 440 -1.00 -31.83 -4.54
C ASN A 440 -0.53 -32.29 -3.12
N LYS A 441 0.66 -31.90 -2.67
CA LYS A 441 1.08 -32.14 -1.27
C LYS A 441 0.33 -31.20 -0.32
N ILE A 442 0.12 -31.67 0.91
CA ILE A 442 -0.44 -30.84 1.99
C ILE A 442 0.47 -29.63 2.21
N LYS A 443 -0.15 -28.44 2.31
CA LYS A 443 0.52 -27.17 2.56
C LYS A 443 0.41 -26.78 4.03
N GLU A 444 1.50 -26.91 4.77
CA GLU A 444 1.56 -26.52 6.19
C GLU A 444 2.30 -25.19 6.30
N PHE A 445 1.77 -24.24 7.08
CA PHE A 445 2.45 -22.98 7.31
C PHE A 445 3.72 -23.19 8.14
N ILE A 446 4.88 -22.77 7.60
CA ILE A 446 6.18 -22.87 8.28
C ILE A 446 6.47 -21.59 9.05
N GLN A 447 6.47 -20.44 8.35
CA GLN A 447 6.86 -19.15 8.92
C GLN A 447 6.40 -17.96 8.06
N LEU A 448 6.42 -16.77 8.67
CA LEU A 448 6.28 -15.49 7.98
C LEU A 448 7.70 -14.93 7.73
N ALA A 449 8.24 -15.11 6.52
CA ALA A 449 9.62 -14.77 6.18
C ALA A 449 9.72 -13.41 5.48
N CYS A 450 10.74 -12.60 5.79
CA CYS A 450 11.04 -11.39 5.05
C CYS A 450 11.91 -11.70 3.82
N ILE A 451 11.58 -11.14 2.65
CA ILE A 451 12.19 -11.52 1.36
C ILE A 451 13.18 -10.47 0.84
N ASN A 452 13.09 -9.21 1.30
CA ASN A 452 14.04 -8.14 0.96
C ASN A 452 15.03 -7.80 2.09
N ASN A 453 14.95 -8.49 3.23
CA ASN A 453 15.91 -8.38 4.34
C ASN A 453 15.95 -9.70 5.11
N GLN A 454 17.13 -10.27 5.36
CA GLN A 454 17.28 -11.52 6.12
C GLN A 454 17.39 -11.23 7.64
N ASP A 455 18.14 -10.18 7.99
CA ASP A 455 18.50 -9.79 9.36
C ASP A 455 17.47 -8.86 10.01
N VAL A 456 16.18 -9.18 9.85
CA VAL A 456 15.10 -8.40 10.47
C VAL A 456 15.03 -8.63 11.98
N ASP A 457 14.85 -7.57 12.75
CA ASP A 457 14.75 -7.61 14.22
C ASP A 457 13.41 -8.17 14.74
N SER A 458 13.37 -8.51 16.03
CA SER A 458 12.20 -9.10 16.68
C SER A 458 10.96 -8.20 16.73
N ILE A 459 11.12 -6.87 16.82
CA ILE A 459 10.00 -5.91 16.87
C ILE A 459 9.38 -5.79 15.48
N THR A 460 10.20 -5.67 14.44
CA THR A 460 9.71 -5.65 13.05
C THR A 460 9.05 -6.99 12.66
N ARG A 461 9.56 -8.13 13.13
CA ARG A 461 8.86 -9.44 12.99
C ARG A 461 7.53 -9.46 13.75
N ALA A 462 7.44 -8.88 14.96
CA ALA A 462 6.19 -8.79 15.71
C ALA A 462 5.15 -7.91 15.02
N LYS A 463 5.56 -6.73 14.50
CA LYS A 463 4.74 -5.86 13.66
C LYS A 463 4.21 -6.62 12.43
N ALA A 464 5.02 -7.49 11.83
CA ALA A 464 4.59 -8.34 10.72
C ALA A 464 3.49 -9.34 11.15
N PHE A 465 3.64 -10.02 12.28
CA PHE A 465 2.59 -10.92 12.80
C PHE A 465 1.27 -10.18 13.09
N ILE A 466 1.32 -8.98 13.67
CA ILE A 466 0.16 -8.12 13.92
C ILE A 466 -0.53 -7.72 12.61
N ALA A 467 0.24 -7.17 11.67
CA ALA A 467 -0.29 -6.75 10.37
C ALA A 467 -0.83 -7.92 9.53
N TYR A 468 -0.25 -9.12 9.68
CA TYR A 468 -0.75 -10.32 9.00
C TYR A 468 -2.11 -10.78 9.55
N PHE A 469 -2.33 -10.64 10.86
CA PHE A 469 -3.63 -10.89 11.47
C PHE A 469 -4.70 -9.94 10.91
N GLU A 470 -4.45 -8.63 10.96
CA GLU A 470 -5.39 -7.61 10.47
C GLU A 470 -5.67 -7.70 8.96
N LYS A 471 -4.63 -7.94 8.13
CA LYS A 471 -4.77 -7.92 6.67
C LYS A 471 -5.18 -9.26 6.05
N PHE A 472 -4.89 -10.40 6.69
CA PHE A 472 -5.00 -11.72 6.02
C PHE A 472 -5.60 -12.87 6.85
N THR A 473 -5.64 -12.83 8.19
CA THR A 473 -6.20 -13.97 8.97
C THR A 473 -6.63 -13.65 10.40
N ALA A 474 -7.86 -14.02 10.76
CA ALA A 474 -8.37 -13.90 12.13
C ALA A 474 -7.80 -14.96 13.11
N ASN A 475 -6.65 -15.59 12.82
CA ASN A 475 -6.04 -16.64 13.64
C ASN A 475 -5.23 -16.04 14.83
N PRO A 476 -5.65 -16.22 16.10
CA PRO A 476 -4.99 -15.60 17.25
C PRO A 476 -3.51 -15.99 17.46
N ALA A 477 -3.07 -17.14 16.94
CA ALA A 477 -1.69 -17.62 17.10
C ALA A 477 -0.63 -16.67 16.49
N PHE A 478 -1.04 -15.79 15.56
CA PHE A 478 -0.20 -14.70 15.05
C PHE A 478 0.01 -13.63 16.14
N LEU A 479 -1.05 -13.23 16.86
CA LEU A 479 -0.97 -12.29 17.97
C LEU A 479 -0.17 -12.87 19.15
N ASP A 480 -0.33 -14.16 19.47
CA ASP A 480 0.48 -14.84 20.51
C ASP A 480 1.97 -14.90 20.15
N SER A 481 2.29 -14.92 18.85
CA SER A 481 3.67 -14.86 18.35
C SER A 481 4.24 -13.44 18.41
N ALA A 482 3.40 -12.41 18.21
CA ALA A 482 3.78 -11.03 18.47
C ALA A 482 3.94 -10.73 19.98
N GLU A 483 3.07 -11.24 20.86
CA GLU A 483 3.14 -11.06 22.32
C GLU A 483 4.48 -11.59 22.87
N ARG A 484 4.90 -12.78 22.41
CA ARG A 484 6.21 -13.37 22.76
C ARG A 484 7.43 -12.58 22.28
N LEU A 485 7.32 -11.77 21.22
CA LEU A 485 8.41 -10.97 20.68
C LEU A 485 8.48 -9.55 21.26
N LEU A 486 7.33 -8.99 21.67
CA LEU A 486 7.20 -7.62 22.20
C LEU A 486 7.31 -7.54 23.73
N MET A 487 6.90 -8.58 24.47
CA MET A 487 6.93 -8.53 25.94
C MET A 487 8.36 -8.43 26.49
N SER A 488 8.53 -7.60 27.52
CA SER A 488 9.76 -7.51 28.30
C SER A 488 9.47 -7.21 29.78
N LYS A 489 10.44 -7.50 30.64
CA LYS A 489 10.47 -7.03 32.03
C LYS A 489 11.27 -5.72 32.18
N ASP A 490 11.98 -5.27 31.15
CA ASP A 490 12.63 -3.96 31.13
C ASP A 490 11.63 -2.88 30.72
N VAL A 491 11.43 -1.90 31.60
CA VAL A 491 10.53 -0.76 31.40
C VAL A 491 10.96 0.08 30.18
N ASN A 492 12.25 0.17 29.87
CA ASN A 492 12.72 0.93 28.71
C ASN A 492 12.33 0.25 27.40
N LYS A 493 12.54 -1.07 27.29
CA LYS A 493 12.07 -1.86 26.14
C LYS A 493 10.54 -1.89 26.04
N THR A 494 9.82 -1.98 27.15
CA THR A 494 8.35 -1.87 27.16
C THR A 494 7.87 -0.49 26.69
N LYS A 495 8.57 0.59 27.04
CA LYS A 495 8.32 1.95 26.54
C LYS A 495 8.63 2.11 25.05
N GLN A 496 9.71 1.49 24.55
CA GLN A 496 10.03 1.43 23.12
C GLN A 496 8.93 0.71 22.34
N ASN A 497 8.45 -0.41 22.87
CA ASN A 497 7.42 -1.25 22.26
C ASN A 497 5.98 -0.74 22.49
N PHE A 498 5.78 0.40 23.14
CA PHE A 498 4.48 0.89 23.63
C PHE A 498 3.37 0.84 22.57
N HIS A 499 3.58 1.50 21.43
CA HIS A 499 2.59 1.58 20.34
C HIS A 499 2.19 0.19 19.81
N ASP A 500 3.14 -0.73 19.71
CA ASP A 500 2.92 -2.07 19.17
C ASP A 500 2.26 -3.00 20.20
N LEU A 501 2.56 -2.82 21.49
CA LEU A 501 1.87 -3.48 22.61
C LEU A 501 0.43 -2.98 22.76
N VAL A 502 0.16 -1.68 22.61
CA VAL A 502 -1.20 -1.12 22.57
C VAL A 502 -1.99 -1.73 21.41
N HIS A 503 -1.39 -1.79 20.21
CA HIS A 503 -2.02 -2.36 19.02
C HIS A 503 -2.35 -3.85 19.22
N LEU A 504 -1.38 -4.64 19.70
CA LEU A 504 -1.55 -6.05 20.04
C LEU A 504 -2.68 -6.27 21.06
N TYR A 505 -2.62 -5.61 22.22
CA TYR A 505 -3.59 -5.82 23.28
C TYR A 505 -5.00 -5.34 22.90
N TYR A 506 -5.11 -4.31 22.07
CA TYR A 506 -6.38 -3.87 21.49
C TYR A 506 -6.99 -4.94 20.58
N LEU A 507 -6.21 -5.54 19.67
CA LEU A 507 -6.68 -6.63 18.79
C LEU A 507 -7.05 -7.90 19.56
N GLN A 508 -6.40 -8.16 20.69
CA GLN A 508 -6.73 -9.26 21.60
C GLN A 508 -7.93 -8.94 22.53
N GLY A 509 -8.54 -7.74 22.44
CA GLY A 509 -9.63 -7.29 23.33
C GLY A 509 -9.20 -7.07 24.78
N LYS A 510 -7.89 -7.06 25.08
CA LYS A 510 -7.31 -6.95 26.42
C LYS A 510 -7.24 -5.48 26.88
N TYR A 511 -8.35 -4.74 26.81
CA TYR A 511 -8.41 -3.29 27.04
C TYR A 511 -7.80 -2.85 28.38
N THR A 512 -8.02 -3.61 29.45
CA THR A 512 -7.41 -3.34 30.77
C THR A 512 -5.87 -3.40 30.74
N LYS A 513 -5.25 -4.25 29.89
CA LYS A 513 -3.79 -4.21 29.69
C LYS A 513 -3.34 -2.91 29.03
N VAL A 514 -4.12 -2.35 28.09
CA VAL A 514 -3.81 -1.06 27.45
C VAL A 514 -3.88 0.08 28.46
N VAL A 515 -4.94 0.11 29.28
CA VAL A 515 -5.11 1.11 30.36
C VAL A 515 -3.97 1.02 31.38
N ASN A 516 -3.63 -0.18 31.85
CA ASN A 516 -2.53 -0.38 32.81
C ASN A 516 -1.18 0.03 32.21
N LEU A 517 -0.89 -0.33 30.95
CA LEU A 517 0.34 0.08 30.26
C LEU A 517 0.46 1.61 30.14
N CYS A 518 -0.65 2.32 29.91
CA CYS A 518 -0.67 3.78 29.89
C CYS A 518 -0.49 4.38 31.30
N PHE A 519 -1.07 3.76 32.33
CA PHE A 519 -0.89 4.17 33.72
C PHE A 519 0.56 3.99 34.18
N GLU A 520 1.16 2.83 33.93
CA GLU A 520 2.54 2.48 34.30
C GLU A 520 3.59 3.38 33.63
N LEU A 521 3.43 3.66 32.32
CA LEU A 521 4.42 4.41 31.56
C LEU A 521 4.24 5.94 31.61
N PHE A 522 3.01 6.43 31.80
CA PHE A 522 2.68 7.85 31.67
C PHE A 522 1.84 8.44 32.81
N GLN A 523 1.46 7.66 33.83
CA GLN A 523 0.72 8.14 35.02
C GLN A 523 -0.55 8.92 34.67
N GLN A 524 -1.41 8.32 33.83
CA GLN A 524 -2.64 8.92 33.27
C GLN A 524 -2.43 10.14 32.35
N LYS A 525 -1.21 10.65 32.20
CA LYS A 525 -0.92 11.69 31.21
C LYS A 525 -0.91 11.10 29.81
N VAL A 526 -1.20 11.95 28.83
CA VAL A 526 -1.09 11.62 27.41
C VAL A 526 0.38 11.36 27.05
N PHE A 527 0.65 10.30 26.27
CA PHE A 527 2.01 9.98 25.83
C PHE A 527 2.55 11.04 24.85
N PRO A 528 3.89 11.26 24.79
CA PRO A 528 4.47 12.20 23.82
C PRO A 528 4.21 11.71 22.39
N ALA A 529 3.47 12.51 21.62
CA ALA A 529 2.94 12.14 20.31
C ALA A 529 3.23 13.23 19.25
N LYS A 530 3.33 12.82 17.99
CA LYS A 530 3.60 13.69 16.83
C LYS A 530 2.74 13.33 15.63
N VAL A 531 2.46 14.30 14.77
CA VAL A 531 1.87 14.03 13.44
C VAL A 531 2.89 13.27 12.59
N SER A 532 2.45 12.21 11.90
CA SER A 532 3.28 11.38 11.04
C SER A 532 2.51 10.94 9.79
N ALA A 533 3.22 10.70 8.68
CA ALA A 533 2.60 10.28 7.42
C ALA A 533 1.92 8.89 7.48
N ASN A 534 2.16 8.12 8.54
CA ASN A 534 1.54 6.82 8.80
C ASN A 534 0.51 6.86 9.96
N ASN A 535 0.22 8.04 10.51
CA ASN A 535 -0.73 8.26 11.61
C ASN A 535 -0.56 7.34 12.85
N ARG A 536 0.62 6.72 13.07
CA ARG A 536 0.85 5.71 14.12
C ARG A 536 0.41 6.17 15.51
N ASP A 537 0.84 7.37 15.89
CA ASP A 537 0.55 7.98 17.19
C ASP A 537 -0.96 8.27 17.32
N ALA A 538 -1.63 8.68 16.23
CA ALA A 538 -3.07 8.90 16.20
C ALA A 538 -3.86 7.59 16.38
N TRP A 539 -3.44 6.52 15.70
CA TRP A 539 -4.01 5.18 15.86
C TRP A 539 -3.78 4.60 17.26
N THR A 540 -2.62 4.85 17.86
CA THR A 540 -2.33 4.47 19.24
C THR A 540 -3.22 5.25 20.21
N ALA A 541 -3.35 6.57 20.03
CA ALA A 541 -4.25 7.40 20.82
C ALA A 541 -5.71 6.94 20.71
N TYR A 542 -6.17 6.61 19.51
CA TYR A 542 -7.52 6.06 19.29
C TYR A 542 -7.74 4.73 20.04
N ARG A 543 -6.81 3.78 19.92
CA ARG A 543 -6.88 2.47 20.60
C ARG A 543 -6.82 2.59 22.12
N VAL A 544 -6.05 3.53 22.65
CA VAL A 544 -6.04 3.88 24.09
C VAL A 544 -7.38 4.49 24.50
N GLY A 545 -7.92 5.46 23.74
CA GLY A 545 -9.21 6.09 24.01
C GLY A 545 -10.38 5.10 24.04
N GLN A 546 -10.44 4.18 23.08
CA GLN A 546 -11.41 3.09 23.10
C GLN A 546 -11.17 2.14 24.29
N SER A 547 -9.92 1.83 24.64
CA SER A 547 -9.64 0.97 25.81
C SER A 547 -10.08 1.59 27.14
N TYR A 548 -10.01 2.92 27.28
CA TYR A 548 -10.60 3.64 28.41
C TYR A 548 -12.13 3.67 28.36
N MET A 549 -12.74 3.80 27.17
CA MET A 549 -14.20 3.73 26.97
C MET A 549 -14.77 2.37 27.42
N GLU A 550 -14.16 1.27 26.97
CA GLU A 550 -14.50 -0.11 27.38
C GLU A 550 -14.22 -0.36 28.88
N SER A 551 -13.39 0.47 29.51
CA SER A 551 -13.12 0.47 30.96
C SER A 551 -13.98 1.48 31.74
N ALA A 552 -15.01 2.06 31.10
CA ALA A 552 -15.92 3.09 31.63
C ALA A 552 -15.29 4.42 32.10
N ASP A 553 -14.01 4.69 31.81
CA ASP A 553 -13.38 6.00 32.04
C ASP A 553 -13.58 6.91 30.82
N LEU A 554 -14.78 7.49 30.77
CA LEU A 554 -15.19 8.42 29.72
C LEU A 554 -14.29 9.66 29.62
N LYS A 555 -13.69 10.10 30.74
CA LYS A 555 -12.84 11.30 30.78
C LYS A 555 -11.50 11.04 30.09
N SER A 556 -10.84 9.93 30.40
CA SER A 556 -9.62 9.52 29.72
C SER A 556 -9.90 9.15 28.27
N ALA A 557 -11.04 8.51 27.98
CA ALA A 557 -11.47 8.20 26.60
C ALA A 557 -11.56 9.46 25.73
N ILE A 558 -12.28 10.50 26.18
CA ILE A 558 -12.38 11.79 25.47
C ILE A 558 -11.00 12.43 25.29
N THR A 559 -10.15 12.42 26.32
CA THR A 559 -8.79 13.00 26.26
C THR A 559 -7.94 12.35 25.18
N TYR A 560 -8.00 11.01 25.07
CA TYR A 560 -7.25 10.26 24.06
C TYR A 560 -7.88 10.32 22.66
N TYR A 561 -9.20 10.39 22.53
CA TYR A 561 -9.85 10.68 21.25
C TYR A 561 -9.56 12.11 20.76
N GLN A 562 -9.45 13.10 21.65
CA GLN A 562 -9.01 14.46 21.30
C GLN A 562 -7.58 14.46 20.76
N LEU A 563 -6.66 13.66 21.34
CA LEU A 563 -5.33 13.46 20.76
C LEU A 563 -5.41 12.79 19.38
N ALA A 564 -6.17 11.71 19.23
CA ALA A 564 -6.31 11.03 17.94
C ALA A 564 -6.81 11.98 16.83
N VAL A 565 -7.79 12.83 17.14
CA VAL A 565 -8.35 13.84 16.23
C VAL A 565 -7.41 15.03 16.00
N SER A 566 -6.56 15.42 16.95
CA SER A 566 -5.56 16.49 16.71
C SER A 566 -4.39 16.02 15.85
N LEU A 567 -4.04 14.73 15.93
CA LEU A 567 -2.99 14.11 15.13
C LEU A 567 -3.45 13.70 13.73
N ALA A 568 -4.69 13.20 13.58
CA ALA A 568 -5.30 12.82 12.31
C ALA A 568 -6.66 13.53 12.08
N PRO A 569 -6.68 14.87 11.88
CA PRO A 569 -7.89 15.68 11.83
C PRO A 569 -8.84 15.37 10.67
N TYR A 570 -8.43 14.58 9.68
CA TYR A 570 -9.29 14.15 8.57
C TYR A 570 -9.86 12.74 8.72
N GLN A 571 -9.60 12.06 9.85
CA GLN A 571 -10.14 10.74 10.15
C GLN A 571 -11.58 10.83 10.67
N ALA A 572 -12.55 10.39 9.86
CA ALA A 572 -13.96 10.41 10.21
C ALA A 572 -14.27 9.52 11.43
N ASP A 573 -13.65 8.34 11.50
CA ASP A 573 -13.89 7.36 12.58
C ASP A 573 -13.47 7.90 13.96
N PHE A 574 -12.31 8.56 14.05
CA PHE A 574 -11.83 9.15 15.30
C PHE A 574 -12.72 10.31 15.76
N ARG A 575 -13.17 11.16 14.82
CA ARG A 575 -14.10 12.26 15.14
C ARG A 575 -15.47 11.76 15.55
N ASN A 576 -15.98 10.70 14.92
CA ASN A 576 -17.26 10.09 15.26
C ASN A 576 -17.24 9.49 16.68
N LYS A 577 -16.14 8.81 17.03
CA LYS A 577 -15.91 8.26 18.37
C LYS A 577 -15.69 9.34 19.43
N LEU A 578 -14.98 10.42 19.11
CA LEU A 578 -14.90 11.61 19.95
C LEU A 578 -16.28 12.23 20.17
N ALA A 579 -17.07 12.41 19.12
CA ALA A 579 -18.40 13.02 19.19
C ALA A 579 -19.40 12.18 19.98
N SER A 580 -19.33 10.84 19.89
CA SER A 580 -20.12 9.93 20.73
C SER A 580 -19.76 10.10 22.19
N ALA A 581 -18.48 9.98 22.55
CA ALA A 581 -18.04 10.13 23.93
C ALA A 581 -18.32 11.54 24.50
N GLN A 582 -18.26 12.58 23.66
CA GLN A 582 -18.65 13.94 24.02
C GLN A 582 -20.17 14.06 24.26
N HIS A 583 -21.01 13.39 23.47
CA HIS A 583 -22.45 13.30 23.73
C HIS A 583 -22.71 12.57 25.06
N ASP A 584 -22.10 11.40 25.27
CA ASP A 584 -22.21 10.62 26.51
C ASP A 584 -21.79 11.41 27.77
N ALA A 585 -20.89 12.39 27.61
CA ALA A 585 -20.43 13.29 28.67
C ALA A 585 -21.19 14.62 28.77
N GLY A 586 -22.26 14.84 27.99
CA GLY A 586 -23.03 16.09 27.97
C GLY A 586 -22.33 17.28 27.29
N MET A 587 -21.20 17.06 26.60
CA MET A 587 -20.46 18.07 25.83
C MET A 587 -21.09 18.29 24.45
N LEU A 588 -22.38 18.63 24.44
CA LEU A 588 -23.25 18.56 23.25
C LEU A 588 -22.79 19.49 22.10
N SER A 589 -22.31 20.67 22.45
CA SER A 589 -21.77 21.67 21.50
C SER A 589 -20.54 21.14 20.74
N GLU A 590 -19.69 20.37 21.41
CA GLU A 590 -18.44 19.84 20.86
C GLU A 590 -18.71 18.57 20.04
N ALA A 591 -19.65 17.74 20.48
CA ALA A 591 -20.17 16.61 19.71
C ALA A 591 -20.81 17.08 18.39
N GLU A 592 -21.70 18.08 18.44
CA GLU A 592 -22.34 18.68 17.27
C GLU A 592 -21.33 19.26 16.27
N LYS A 593 -20.33 20.02 16.73
CA LYS A 593 -19.25 20.52 15.87
C LYS A 593 -18.50 19.40 15.15
N ASN A 594 -18.23 18.28 15.82
CA ASN A 594 -17.56 17.13 15.20
C ASN A 594 -18.47 16.40 14.20
N TYR A 595 -19.74 16.17 14.50
CA TYR A 595 -20.67 15.56 13.54
C TYR A 595 -20.87 16.44 12.29
N LEU A 596 -21.05 17.75 12.46
CA LEU A 596 -21.17 18.70 11.35
C LEU A 596 -19.90 18.76 10.49
N PHE A 597 -18.71 18.66 11.10
CA PHE A 597 -17.45 18.53 10.36
C PHE A 597 -17.41 17.26 9.50
N ILE A 598 -17.77 16.11 10.07
CA ILE A 598 -17.75 14.83 9.34
C ILE A 598 -18.73 14.86 8.16
N MET A 599 -19.96 15.32 8.36
CA MET A 599 -20.98 15.39 7.29
C MET A 599 -20.61 16.39 6.18
N LYS A 600 -19.76 17.39 6.46
CA LYS A 600 -19.24 18.33 5.45
C LYS A 600 -18.11 17.72 4.62
N GLU A 601 -17.15 17.05 5.27
CA GLU A 601 -15.99 16.46 4.61
C GLU A 601 -16.31 15.12 3.93
N ASN A 602 -17.14 14.29 4.55
CA ASN A 602 -17.55 12.96 4.08
C ASN A 602 -19.09 12.85 4.10
N PRO A 603 -19.80 13.43 3.10
CA PRO A 603 -21.28 13.48 3.04
C PRO A 603 -21.98 12.11 2.85
N ASP A 604 -21.20 11.03 2.79
CA ASP A 604 -21.65 9.65 2.66
C ASP A 604 -21.35 8.80 3.92
N TYR A 605 -20.71 9.39 4.94
CA TYR A 605 -20.34 8.70 6.18
C TYR A 605 -21.56 8.50 7.08
N VAL A 606 -22.29 7.41 6.83
CA VAL A 606 -23.54 7.00 7.49
C VAL A 606 -23.53 7.16 9.02
N PRO A 607 -22.47 6.76 9.77
CA PRO A 607 -22.52 6.83 11.24
C PRO A 607 -22.67 8.24 11.80
N ALA A 608 -22.16 9.28 11.12
CA ALA A 608 -22.33 10.66 11.59
C ALA A 608 -23.80 11.11 11.53
N TYR A 609 -24.53 10.73 10.48
CA TYR A 609 -25.97 11.00 10.37
C TYR A 609 -26.76 10.25 11.46
N THR A 610 -26.48 8.96 11.66
CA THR A 610 -27.15 8.15 12.69
C THR A 610 -26.90 8.68 14.11
N ASN A 611 -25.66 9.07 14.42
CA ASN A 611 -25.29 9.52 15.77
C ASN A 611 -25.72 10.97 16.05
N TYR A 612 -25.67 11.85 15.04
CA TYR A 612 -26.18 13.22 15.17
C TYR A 612 -27.70 13.27 15.27
N GLY A 613 -28.41 12.43 14.51
CA GLY A 613 -29.86 12.24 14.67
C GLY A 613 -30.24 11.73 16.05
N TYR A 614 -29.41 10.87 16.66
CA TYR A 614 -29.59 10.39 18.01
C TYR A 614 -29.45 11.52 19.04
N LEU A 615 -28.35 12.30 18.98
CA LEU A 615 -28.12 13.49 19.82
C LEU A 615 -29.28 14.49 19.75
N LYS A 616 -29.79 14.78 18.54
CA LYS A 616 -30.90 15.73 18.38
C LYS A 616 -32.23 15.20 18.92
N LEU A 617 -32.46 13.89 18.86
CA LEU A 617 -33.64 13.26 19.46
C LEU A 617 -33.54 13.14 21.00
N SER A 618 -32.38 12.74 21.52
CA SER A 618 -32.20 12.44 22.93
C SER A 618 -32.14 13.71 23.78
N GLU A 619 -31.37 14.72 23.36
CA GLU A 619 -31.14 15.91 24.16
C GLU A 619 -32.17 17.02 23.88
N PHE A 620 -32.37 17.34 22.60
CA PHE A 620 -33.16 18.49 22.16
C PHE A 620 -34.63 18.18 21.83
N LYS A 621 -34.98 16.88 21.78
CA LYS A 621 -36.28 16.36 21.29
C LYS A 621 -36.64 16.86 19.88
N ASP A 622 -35.65 17.20 19.05
CA ASP A 622 -35.87 17.62 17.67
C ASP A 622 -36.12 16.40 16.78
N VAL A 623 -37.37 15.93 16.86
CA VAL A 623 -37.92 14.84 16.06
C VAL A 623 -37.72 15.07 14.56
N LYS A 624 -37.88 16.31 14.09
CA LYS A 624 -37.83 16.64 12.65
C LYS A 624 -36.40 16.52 12.11
N LEU A 625 -35.42 17.06 12.83
CA LEU A 625 -34.02 16.95 12.45
C LEU A 625 -33.53 15.50 12.62
N ALA A 626 -33.95 14.79 13.66
CA ALA A 626 -33.63 13.37 13.83
C ALA A 626 -34.17 12.52 12.66
N GLU A 627 -35.45 12.68 12.29
CA GLU A 627 -36.05 11.98 11.14
C GLU A 627 -35.33 12.31 9.83
N LEU A 628 -34.95 13.58 9.61
CA LEU A 628 -34.19 14.00 8.42
C LEU A 628 -32.80 13.32 8.38
N MET A 629 -32.10 13.24 9.50
CA MET A 629 -30.78 12.60 9.57
C MET A 629 -30.88 11.08 9.38
N TYR A 630 -31.88 10.40 9.96
CA TYR A 630 -32.09 8.96 9.73
C TYR A 630 -32.52 8.66 8.28
N ASN A 631 -33.33 9.52 7.66
CA ASN A 631 -33.64 9.39 6.24
C ASN A 631 -32.40 9.55 5.36
N LYS A 632 -31.50 10.50 5.66
CA LYS A 632 -30.21 10.62 4.94
C LYS A 632 -29.32 9.40 5.18
N ALA A 633 -29.24 8.89 6.42
CA ALA A 633 -28.51 7.65 6.72
C ALA A 633 -29.05 6.44 5.90
N LEU A 634 -30.36 6.24 5.88
CA LEU A 634 -31.01 5.14 5.15
C LEU A 634 -30.99 5.32 3.62
N SER A 635 -30.91 6.56 3.10
CA SER A 635 -30.65 6.83 1.68
C SER A 635 -29.23 6.46 1.24
N LEU A 636 -28.29 6.40 2.18
CA LEU A 636 -26.90 5.98 1.96
C LEU A 636 -26.71 4.48 2.23
N ASP A 637 -27.49 3.90 3.15
CA ASP A 637 -27.43 2.49 3.55
C ASP A 637 -28.80 2.00 4.08
N PRO A 638 -29.69 1.49 3.21
CA PRO A 638 -30.99 0.92 3.61
C PRO A 638 -30.87 -0.39 4.41
N LEU A 639 -29.66 -0.99 4.48
CA LEU A 639 -29.37 -2.13 5.35
C LEU A 639 -28.87 -1.69 6.74
N ASN A 640 -28.78 -0.39 7.02
CA ASN A 640 -28.20 0.10 8.28
C ASN A 640 -29.09 -0.21 9.49
N VAL A 641 -28.70 -1.22 10.26
CA VAL A 641 -29.43 -1.70 11.44
C VAL A 641 -29.70 -0.58 12.44
N GLN A 642 -28.70 0.24 12.77
CA GLN A 642 -28.86 1.27 13.81
C GLN A 642 -29.72 2.44 13.34
N ALA A 643 -29.55 2.93 12.10
CA ALA A 643 -30.44 3.96 11.56
C ALA A 643 -31.90 3.45 11.46
N THR A 644 -32.09 2.19 11.11
CA THR A 644 -33.43 1.55 11.04
C THR A 644 -34.09 1.48 12.43
N ILE A 645 -33.34 1.07 13.46
CA ILE A 645 -33.81 1.04 14.86
C ILE A 645 -34.14 2.44 15.37
N ASN A 646 -33.25 3.42 15.13
CA ASN A 646 -33.43 4.79 15.61
C ASN A 646 -34.62 5.48 14.91
N MET A 647 -34.80 5.23 13.60
CA MET A 647 -35.99 5.66 12.85
C MET A 647 -37.27 5.02 13.43
N ALA A 648 -37.27 3.71 13.71
CA ALA A 648 -38.43 3.07 14.35
C ALA A 648 -38.76 3.70 15.72
N GLY A 649 -37.75 4.11 16.50
CA GLY A 649 -37.93 4.87 17.73
C GLY A 649 -38.64 6.22 17.52
N VAL A 650 -38.26 6.97 16.47
CA VAL A 650 -38.94 8.23 16.08
C VAL A 650 -40.38 7.98 15.64
N LEU A 651 -40.63 6.93 14.85
CA LEU A 651 -41.97 6.57 14.38
C LEU A 651 -42.88 6.17 15.56
N ILE A 652 -42.35 5.45 16.56
CA ILE A 652 -43.08 5.14 17.80
C ILE A 652 -43.39 6.42 18.59
N TYR A 653 -42.39 7.31 18.76
CA TYR A 653 -42.55 8.57 19.51
C TYR A 653 -43.58 9.51 18.87
N THR A 654 -43.71 9.47 17.54
CA THR A 654 -44.69 10.25 16.76
C THR A 654 -46.04 9.54 16.57
N ASN A 655 -46.27 8.41 17.23
CA ASN A 655 -47.46 7.54 17.08
C ASN A 655 -47.68 6.95 15.67
N ARG A 656 -46.67 7.01 14.79
CA ARG A 656 -46.63 6.35 13.46
C ARG A 656 -46.36 4.84 13.58
N ASN A 657 -47.09 4.21 14.50
CA ASN A 657 -46.86 2.84 14.97
C ASN A 657 -46.97 1.77 13.86
N LYS A 658 -47.79 2.00 12.83
CA LYS A 658 -47.90 1.09 11.67
C LYS A 658 -46.63 1.09 10.81
N GLU A 659 -46.02 2.25 10.62
CA GLU A 659 -44.75 2.38 9.87
C GLU A 659 -43.60 1.77 10.67
N ALA A 660 -43.57 2.01 11.99
CA ALA A 660 -42.61 1.37 12.89
C ALA A 660 -42.74 -0.17 12.92
N GLU A 661 -43.98 -0.70 12.97
CA GLU A 661 -44.24 -2.14 12.94
C GLU A 661 -43.77 -2.76 11.61
N ALA A 662 -43.99 -2.10 10.48
CA ALA A 662 -43.49 -2.54 9.17
C ALA A 662 -41.96 -2.49 9.06
N LEU A 663 -41.33 -1.39 9.51
CA LEU A 663 -39.88 -1.18 9.44
C LEU A 663 -39.11 -2.16 10.34
N LEU A 664 -39.61 -2.39 11.56
CA LEU A 664 -39.02 -3.36 12.48
C LEU A 664 -39.24 -4.81 12.02
N LYS A 665 -40.37 -5.11 11.38
CA LYS A 665 -40.58 -6.43 10.77
C LYS A 665 -39.55 -6.67 9.65
N ASP A 666 -39.40 -5.75 8.71
CA ASP A 666 -38.43 -5.89 7.61
C ASP A 666 -36.97 -5.96 8.10
N LEU A 667 -36.64 -5.29 9.21
CA LEU A 667 -35.36 -5.47 9.89
C LEU A 667 -35.22 -6.88 10.50
N LEU A 668 -36.26 -7.41 11.13
CA LEU A 668 -36.24 -8.74 11.76
C LEU A 668 -36.31 -9.89 10.75
N ASP A 669 -36.97 -9.69 9.60
CA ASP A 669 -36.97 -10.63 8.48
C ASP A 669 -35.55 -10.74 7.86
N ARG A 670 -34.76 -9.65 7.89
CA ARG A 670 -33.34 -9.61 7.46
C ARG A 670 -32.33 -10.03 8.53
N VAL A 671 -32.57 -9.66 9.80
CA VAL A 671 -31.66 -9.89 10.94
C VAL A 671 -32.43 -10.50 12.12
N PRO A 672 -32.84 -11.78 12.05
CA PRO A 672 -33.69 -12.42 13.07
C PRO A 672 -33.06 -12.55 14.45
N ALA A 673 -31.76 -12.26 14.60
CA ALA A 673 -31.05 -12.28 15.87
C ALA A 673 -31.20 -10.97 16.68
N ASN A 674 -31.52 -9.83 16.05
CA ASN A 674 -31.41 -8.52 16.70
C ASN A 674 -32.38 -8.36 17.89
N SER A 675 -31.84 -8.18 19.10
CA SER A 675 -32.59 -8.07 20.35
C SER A 675 -33.36 -6.75 20.47
N GLN A 676 -32.71 -5.62 20.20
CA GLN A 676 -33.34 -4.29 20.31
C GLN A 676 -34.55 -4.14 19.37
N ALA A 677 -34.47 -4.69 18.16
CA ALA A 677 -35.58 -4.72 17.21
C ALA A 677 -36.73 -5.63 17.68
N LYS A 678 -36.44 -6.81 18.26
CA LYS A 678 -37.45 -7.70 18.88
C LYS A 678 -38.17 -6.99 20.02
N ASP A 679 -37.44 -6.29 20.87
CA ASP A 679 -37.97 -5.54 22.00
C ASP A 679 -38.94 -4.45 21.54
N LEU A 680 -38.52 -3.60 20.60
CA LEU A 680 -39.37 -2.53 20.05
C LEU A 680 -40.62 -3.09 19.35
N TYR A 681 -40.47 -4.15 18.54
CA TYR A 681 -41.57 -4.80 17.81
C TYR A 681 -42.58 -5.45 18.77
N SER A 682 -42.10 -6.09 19.83
CA SER A 682 -42.95 -6.71 20.87
C SER A 682 -43.71 -5.65 21.68
N ARG A 683 -43.03 -4.55 22.06
CA ARG A 683 -43.64 -3.41 22.78
C ARG A 683 -44.68 -2.67 21.92
N LEU A 684 -44.56 -2.69 20.59
CA LEU A 684 -45.59 -2.20 19.66
C LEU A 684 -46.81 -3.11 19.58
N ARG A 685 -46.61 -4.42 19.52
CA ARG A 685 -47.71 -5.39 19.40
C ARG A 685 -48.45 -5.65 20.71
N GLY A 686 -47.79 -5.51 21.86
CA GLY A 686 -48.40 -5.59 23.19
C GLY A 686 -49.16 -4.34 23.66
N LYS A 687 -49.44 -3.39 22.76
CA LYS A 687 -50.24 -2.17 23.00
C LYS A 687 -51.52 -2.12 22.15
N LYS A 688 -52.00 -3.27 21.68
CA LYS A 688 -53.22 -3.43 20.87
C LYS A 688 -54.33 -4.05 21.72
#